data_AF-A0A1Q2D4R8-F1
#
_entry.id   AF-A0A1Q2D4R8-F1
#
_cell.length_a   1.000
_cell.length_b   1.000
_cell.length_c   1.000
_cell.angle_alpha   90.00
_cell.angle_beta   90.00
_cell.angle_gamma   90.00
#
_symmetry.space_group_name_H-M   'P 1'
#
loop_
_entity.id
_entity.type
_entity.pdbx_description
1 polymer ?
#
loop_
_entity_poly.entity_id
_entity_poly.type
_entity_poly.pdbx_seq_one_letter_code
_entity_poly.pdbx_strand_id
1 'polypeptide(L)'
;MKKLMLRSSLVLAAVSFMTLTATSVNAESALDPAPEVQATPSKVNGKKVLFDNTHGQTAGAADWVIDGAFSDFADALGKDGYYVKELRQLTPITLADLQGYDVFVIPEANIPYKVSEQQAIADYVSQGGSVLYVGDHYNADRNKNRIDSSEAFNGYRRGAFTDMTKGMSEAEKNSEAMQGVESSDWLNETFGVRFRYNSLDKINDSHKWIVEDAFGIAEGVTDVGLHAGSTVAITDPKRAKGIIYTPNGLTKGNKWGHAVDEGVYNGGGIDEGAYVAISKRDSGKAAFIGDSSLVEDASPKYMREENGSAKKTYDGFSEADDAKLLMQLVDWLDDTETYTTFEEKGIKLSKPTPVLDFEVPANSTEPQNEPWSAPSANYKWYDTSTFASGSFGSGVAPTVKPSVSVEYVGKPSINAENKAILTFSGLAPNSQADGYQFGVYTPITQHGFKQGNQVAKTKVGDNPWQDTIGYSSKFGVTANEEGIATLEVAFKVEFEGEYNFRIRYNKDNFLTKAITIGAESSTETPEEKPGEPTDAKSDNYDVKGQISFTTEDGPVSPVDPENPNTDGRPINPDGSEPNSGAGGLLSIDYASSFAFDKQKIDNKLKTYGALGQRFKDSDELRGNYVQVTDRRGTNAGWVLSIVQNEQFTSKDKAELTGAKLFLGNGYLNSPNMLQEGFSEKTMPAHLVSALTVKDEMVQGGLELIPGQSTVIMTANKGQGMGTWTLAYGQSKDGNIGLAKGNDPMKSSVLLSIPSSANPKETSYESTLTYKLSMVPAP
;
A
#
# COMPACT_ATOMS: atom_id res chain seq x y z
N MET A 1 54.92 46.88 -41.63
CA MET A 1 54.40 46.85 -40.25
C MET A 1 52.89 46.69 -40.32
N LYS A 2 52.38 45.47 -40.05
CA LYS A 2 50.94 45.14 -40.15
C LYS A 2 50.23 45.56 -38.84
N LYS A 3 49.20 46.40 -38.95
CA LYS A 3 48.35 46.83 -37.83
C LYS A 3 47.41 45.69 -37.43
N LEU A 4 47.51 45.29 -36.17
CA LEU A 4 46.65 44.34 -35.47
C LEU A 4 45.45 45.11 -34.90
N MET A 5 44.22 44.76 -35.29
CA MET A 5 43.00 45.22 -34.61
C MET A 5 42.50 44.10 -33.70
N LEU A 6 42.62 44.29 -32.38
CA LEU A 6 41.90 43.51 -31.38
C LEU A 6 40.53 44.18 -31.14
N ARG A 7 39.45 43.40 -31.28
CA ARG A 7 38.10 43.78 -30.84
C ARG A 7 37.88 43.20 -29.45
N SER A 8 37.54 44.07 -28.50
CA SER A 8 37.20 43.75 -27.12
C SER A 8 35.74 43.29 -27.03
N SER A 9 35.51 42.09 -26.49
CA SER A 9 34.18 41.58 -26.18
C SER A 9 33.72 42.09 -24.82
N LEU A 10 32.58 42.76 -24.79
CA LEU A 10 31.90 43.24 -23.57
C LEU A 10 31.06 42.09 -23.00
N VAL A 11 31.38 41.61 -21.80
CA VAL A 11 30.57 40.62 -21.07
C VAL A 11 29.53 41.39 -20.24
N LEU A 12 28.24 41.18 -20.55
CA LEU A 12 27.11 41.72 -19.81
C LEU A 12 26.74 40.71 -18.71
N ALA A 13 27.04 41.03 -17.45
CA ALA A 13 26.61 40.25 -16.30
C ALA A 13 25.13 40.57 -15.99
N ALA A 14 24.23 39.64 -16.25
CA ALA A 14 22.84 39.71 -15.81
C ALA A 14 22.77 39.25 -14.35
N VAL A 15 22.47 40.19 -13.44
CA VAL A 15 22.15 39.91 -12.04
C VAL A 15 20.65 39.60 -11.97
N SER A 16 20.28 38.33 -11.86
CA SER A 16 18.91 37.93 -11.53
C SER A 16 18.64 38.24 -10.06
N PHE A 17 17.77 39.22 -9.80
CA PHE A 17 17.10 39.36 -8.51
C PHE A 17 16.08 38.23 -8.37
N MET A 18 16.41 37.22 -7.58
CA MET A 18 15.46 36.19 -7.15
C MET A 18 14.62 36.78 -6.02
N THR A 19 13.44 37.31 -6.33
CA THR A 19 12.46 37.67 -5.31
C THR A 19 11.91 36.37 -4.73
N LEU A 20 12.33 36.01 -3.51
CA LEU A 20 11.62 35.01 -2.70
C LEU A 20 10.27 35.59 -2.31
N THR A 21 9.22 35.25 -3.06
CA THR A 21 7.86 35.31 -2.54
C THR A 21 7.72 34.15 -1.56
N ALA A 22 7.58 34.43 -0.27
CA ALA A 22 7.16 33.43 0.71
C ALA A 22 5.76 32.95 0.31
N THR A 23 5.65 31.80 -0.34
CA THR A 23 4.38 31.11 -0.54
C THR A 23 3.92 30.63 0.82
N SER A 24 2.83 31.21 1.33
CA SER A 24 2.11 30.63 2.46
C SER A 24 1.64 29.23 2.07
N VAL A 25 2.13 28.20 2.75
CA VAL A 25 1.67 26.82 2.58
C VAL A 25 0.29 26.72 3.20
N ASN A 26 -0.77 26.82 2.39
CA ASN A 26 -2.15 26.57 2.81
C ASN A 26 -2.40 25.06 2.94
N ALA A 27 -3.52 24.67 3.55
CA ALA A 27 -3.97 23.28 3.45
C ALA A 27 -4.39 22.97 2.00
N GLU A 28 -4.23 21.71 1.57
CA GLU A 28 -4.73 21.25 0.26
C GLU A 28 -6.24 21.46 0.13
N SER A 29 -6.70 21.61 -1.11
CA SER A 29 -8.08 21.90 -1.48
C SER A 29 -8.46 21.18 -2.78
N ALA A 30 -9.73 21.28 -3.18
CA ALA A 30 -10.23 20.76 -4.45
C ALA A 30 -9.59 21.42 -5.70
N LEU A 31 -8.80 22.49 -5.53
CA LEU A 31 -8.08 23.16 -6.62
C LEU A 31 -6.65 22.64 -6.79
N ASP A 32 -6.14 21.88 -5.83
CA ASP A 32 -4.81 21.29 -5.89
C ASP A 32 -4.82 20.00 -6.71
N PRO A 33 -3.69 19.59 -7.31
CA PRO A 33 -3.60 18.34 -8.05
C PRO A 33 -4.09 17.16 -7.20
N ALA A 34 -4.97 16.34 -7.78
CA ALA A 34 -5.42 15.13 -7.12
C ALA A 34 -4.28 14.11 -6.98
N PRO A 35 -4.21 13.39 -5.84
CA PRO A 35 -3.27 12.29 -5.67
C PRO A 35 -3.59 11.17 -6.67
N GLU A 36 -2.56 10.39 -6.98
CA GLU A 36 -2.63 9.26 -7.89
C GLU A 36 -1.73 8.14 -7.38
N VAL A 37 -2.23 6.91 -7.37
CA VAL A 37 -1.43 5.71 -7.12
C VAL A 37 -1.22 5.00 -8.45
N GLN A 38 0.05 4.84 -8.83
CA GLN A 38 0.39 4.16 -10.07
C GLN A 38 0.24 2.65 -9.90
N ALA A 39 -0.33 2.02 -10.92
CA ALA A 39 -0.29 0.58 -11.05
C ALA A 39 1.16 0.07 -10.98
N THR A 40 1.38 -0.99 -10.20
CA THR A 40 2.67 -1.67 -10.15
C THR A 40 3.03 -2.10 -11.57
N PRO A 41 4.16 -1.64 -12.15
CA PRO A 41 4.44 -1.80 -13.58
C PRO A 41 4.39 -3.24 -14.11
N SER A 42 4.64 -4.24 -13.26
CA SER A 42 4.58 -5.67 -13.61
C SER A 42 3.19 -6.31 -13.51
N LYS A 43 2.21 -5.59 -12.96
CA LYS A 43 0.85 -6.06 -12.73
C LYS A 43 -0.21 -5.21 -13.41
N VAL A 44 0.19 -4.16 -14.16
CA VAL A 44 -0.74 -3.25 -14.85
C VAL A 44 -1.83 -4.04 -15.56
N ASN A 45 -3.04 -3.98 -15.03
CA ASN A 45 -4.20 -4.69 -15.55
C ASN A 45 -4.95 -3.82 -16.60
N GLY A 46 -4.51 -2.56 -16.77
CA GLY A 46 -5.12 -1.60 -17.69
C GLY A 46 -6.39 -0.95 -17.15
N LYS A 47 -6.77 -1.28 -15.92
CA LYS A 47 -7.99 -0.83 -15.25
C LYS A 47 -7.73 0.40 -14.40
N LYS A 48 -8.78 1.21 -14.24
CA LYS A 48 -8.69 2.47 -13.50
C LYS A 48 -9.78 2.59 -12.45
N VAL A 49 -9.38 3.01 -11.26
CA VAL A 49 -10.27 3.26 -10.12
C VAL A 49 -10.24 4.74 -9.79
N LEU A 50 -11.41 5.37 -9.70
CA LEU A 50 -11.57 6.76 -9.29
C LEU A 50 -12.18 6.80 -7.88
N PHE A 51 -11.61 7.59 -6.98
CA PHE A 51 -12.14 7.80 -5.63
C PHE A 51 -12.73 9.20 -5.52
N ASP A 52 -13.95 9.32 -5.00
CA ASP A 52 -14.59 10.62 -4.81
C ASP A 52 -13.99 11.41 -3.63
N ASN A 53 -13.69 12.68 -3.85
CA ASN A 53 -13.41 13.67 -2.81
C ASN A 53 -14.12 15.02 -3.08
N THR A 54 -15.32 14.96 -3.63
CA THR A 54 -16.10 16.16 -4.00
C THR A 54 -17.29 16.45 -3.06
N HIS A 55 -17.63 15.52 -2.16
CA HIS A 55 -18.80 15.58 -1.26
C HIS A 55 -18.42 15.44 0.21
N GLY A 56 -17.30 16.05 0.63
CA GLY A 56 -16.95 16.15 2.05
C GLY A 56 -16.33 14.89 2.64
N GLN A 57 -15.65 14.08 1.84
CA GLN A 57 -14.94 12.87 2.30
C GLN A 57 -13.82 13.17 3.29
N THR A 58 -13.43 14.44 3.45
CA THR A 58 -12.48 14.91 4.46
C THR A 58 -13.17 15.52 5.68
N ALA A 59 -14.49 15.51 5.80
CA ALA A 59 -15.19 16.18 6.90
C ALA A 59 -15.39 15.28 8.13
N GLY A 60 -15.20 13.97 7.94
CA GLY A 60 -15.49 12.89 8.88
C GLY A 60 -14.64 12.76 10.14
N ALA A 61 -14.82 11.62 10.80
CA ALA A 61 -13.94 11.18 11.89
C ALA A 61 -12.54 10.83 11.39
N ALA A 62 -12.48 10.33 10.15
CA ALA A 62 -11.34 10.09 9.28
C ALA A 62 -11.38 11.02 8.05
N ASP A 63 -10.42 10.88 7.13
CA ASP A 63 -10.49 11.38 5.75
C ASP A 63 -10.34 10.22 4.77
N TRP A 64 -11.42 9.90 4.09
CA TRP A 64 -11.49 8.74 3.21
C TRP A 64 -10.95 9.07 1.81
N VAL A 65 -9.68 9.50 1.78
CA VAL A 65 -8.91 9.91 0.61
C VAL A 65 -7.73 8.97 0.40
N ILE A 66 -7.29 8.82 -0.85
CA ILE A 66 -6.32 7.77 -1.23
C ILE A 66 -4.89 8.03 -0.74
N ASP A 67 -4.62 9.22 -0.22
CA ASP A 67 -3.35 9.60 0.43
C ASP A 67 -3.54 9.99 1.90
N GLY A 68 -4.67 9.56 2.49
CA GLY A 68 -5.04 9.70 3.89
C GLY A 68 -5.58 8.36 4.40
N ALA A 69 -6.66 8.36 5.19
CA ALA A 69 -7.13 7.15 5.86
C ALA A 69 -7.55 5.99 4.93
N PHE A 70 -7.55 6.13 3.60
CA PHE A 70 -7.81 5.06 2.62
C PHE A 70 -6.55 4.65 1.83
N SER A 71 -5.37 5.08 2.27
CA SER A 71 -4.11 4.87 1.56
C SER A 71 -3.70 3.41 1.42
N ASP A 72 -3.90 2.57 2.44
CA ASP A 72 -3.56 1.14 2.37
C ASP A 72 -4.43 0.42 1.33
N PHE A 73 -5.72 0.80 1.23
CA PHE A 73 -6.62 0.27 0.20
C PHE A 73 -6.20 0.73 -1.20
N ALA A 74 -5.91 2.02 -1.39
CA ALA A 74 -5.43 2.54 -2.66
C ALA A 74 -4.08 1.93 -3.08
N ASP A 75 -3.18 1.72 -2.13
CA ASP A 75 -1.90 1.04 -2.33
C ASP A 75 -2.09 -0.43 -2.69
N ALA A 76 -3.05 -1.12 -2.08
CA ALA A 76 -3.37 -2.50 -2.42
C ALA A 76 -3.90 -2.60 -3.86
N LEU A 77 -4.75 -1.69 -4.29
CA LEU A 77 -5.21 -1.57 -5.68
C LEU A 77 -4.05 -1.29 -6.64
N GLY A 78 -3.16 -0.34 -6.30
CA GLY A 78 -1.93 -0.09 -7.07
C GLY A 78 -1.02 -1.31 -7.16
N LYS A 79 -0.87 -2.04 -6.05
CA LYS A 79 -0.13 -3.32 -5.98
C LYS A 79 -0.78 -4.40 -6.82
N ASP A 80 -2.09 -4.36 -7.04
CA ASP A 80 -2.79 -5.31 -7.90
C ASP A 80 -2.97 -4.86 -9.35
N GLY A 81 -2.36 -3.72 -9.70
CA GLY A 81 -2.20 -3.31 -11.09
C GLY A 81 -3.21 -2.28 -11.58
N TYR A 82 -4.10 -1.81 -10.70
CA TYR A 82 -5.01 -0.72 -10.99
C TYR A 82 -4.27 0.61 -10.98
N TYR A 83 -4.62 1.52 -11.89
CA TYR A 83 -4.33 2.93 -11.73
C TYR A 83 -5.40 3.55 -10.83
N VAL A 84 -5.02 4.18 -9.74
CA VAL A 84 -5.96 4.79 -8.80
C VAL A 84 -5.78 6.30 -8.82
N LYS A 85 -6.89 7.03 -8.86
CA LYS A 85 -6.88 8.49 -8.81
C LYS A 85 -8.03 8.99 -7.96
N GLU A 86 -7.84 10.14 -7.33
CA GLU A 86 -8.91 10.87 -6.67
C GLU A 86 -9.59 11.88 -7.62
N LEU A 87 -10.90 12.04 -7.49
CA LEU A 87 -11.68 13.10 -8.11
C LEU A 87 -11.70 14.30 -7.17
N ARG A 88 -10.98 15.37 -7.54
CA ARG A 88 -11.01 16.66 -6.88
C ARG A 88 -11.53 17.73 -7.81
N GLN A 89 -12.66 18.33 -7.47
CA GLN A 89 -13.23 19.48 -8.17
C GLN A 89 -14.28 20.19 -7.32
N LEU A 90 -14.62 21.42 -7.71
CA LEU A 90 -15.71 22.19 -7.10
C LEU A 90 -17.03 22.08 -7.87
N THR A 91 -16.96 21.61 -9.13
CA THR A 91 -18.14 21.46 -9.98
C THR A 91 -18.84 20.13 -9.74
N PRO A 92 -20.16 20.05 -9.99
CA PRO A 92 -20.88 18.79 -9.88
C PRO A 92 -20.26 17.68 -10.73
N ILE A 93 -20.26 16.45 -10.23
CA ILE A 93 -19.83 15.27 -10.97
C ILE A 93 -20.66 15.12 -12.25
N THR A 94 -19.97 14.97 -13.37
CA THR A 94 -20.58 14.71 -14.68
C THR A 94 -20.26 13.30 -15.15
N LEU A 95 -21.04 12.79 -16.10
CA LEU A 95 -20.75 11.50 -16.73
C LEU A 95 -19.34 11.48 -17.36
N ALA A 96 -18.86 12.61 -17.88
CA ALA A 96 -17.55 12.70 -18.51
C ALA A 96 -16.40 12.53 -17.50
N ASP A 97 -16.60 12.92 -16.24
CA ASP A 97 -15.60 12.75 -15.18
C ASP A 97 -15.41 11.26 -14.84
N LEU A 98 -16.50 10.50 -14.91
CA LEU A 98 -16.51 9.06 -14.63
C LEU A 98 -16.08 8.23 -15.85
N GLN A 99 -16.33 8.73 -17.06
CA GLN A 99 -15.98 8.05 -18.31
C GLN A 99 -14.46 7.88 -18.44
N GLY A 100 -14.03 6.62 -18.61
CA GLY A 100 -12.62 6.26 -18.70
C GLY A 100 -12.06 5.60 -17.43
N TYR A 101 -12.88 5.48 -16.39
CA TYR A 101 -12.63 4.64 -15.22
C TYR A 101 -13.53 3.39 -15.26
N ASP A 102 -13.04 2.29 -14.68
CA ASP A 102 -13.77 1.02 -14.60
C ASP A 102 -14.57 0.94 -13.29
N VAL A 103 -14.01 1.49 -12.21
CA VAL A 103 -14.64 1.51 -10.88
C VAL A 103 -14.61 2.92 -10.31
N PHE A 104 -15.75 3.39 -9.79
CA PHE A 104 -15.87 4.63 -9.03
C PHE A 104 -16.16 4.31 -7.57
N VAL A 105 -15.28 4.70 -6.65
CA VAL A 105 -15.43 4.48 -5.21
C VAL A 105 -15.93 5.77 -4.58
N ILE A 106 -17.02 5.67 -3.82
CA ILE A 106 -17.65 6.78 -3.12
C ILE A 106 -17.60 6.49 -1.62
N PRO A 107 -16.59 7.01 -0.91
CA PRO A 107 -16.44 6.75 0.50
C PRO A 107 -17.09 7.84 1.34
N GLU A 108 -18.03 7.44 2.20
CA GLU A 108 -18.68 8.21 3.26
C GLU A 108 -18.90 9.71 2.94
N ALA A 109 -19.70 9.98 1.90
CA ALA A 109 -20.06 11.35 1.53
C ALA A 109 -20.77 12.07 2.69
N ASN A 110 -20.32 13.28 3.00
CA ASN A 110 -20.90 14.13 4.03
C ASN A 110 -21.65 15.32 3.42
N ILE A 111 -21.83 15.37 2.10
CA ILE A 111 -22.61 16.37 1.37
C ILE A 111 -23.55 15.62 0.40
N PRO A 112 -24.82 16.00 0.27
CA PRO A 112 -25.76 15.30 -0.60
C PRO A 112 -25.39 15.46 -2.08
N TYR A 113 -25.57 14.40 -2.86
CA TYR A 113 -25.44 14.45 -4.32
C TYR A 113 -26.64 15.16 -4.93
N LYS A 114 -26.35 16.04 -5.89
CA LYS A 114 -27.36 16.73 -6.70
C LYS A 114 -28.05 15.74 -7.63
N VAL A 115 -29.27 16.08 -8.06
CA VAL A 115 -30.02 15.25 -9.02
C VAL A 115 -29.22 14.98 -10.30
N SER A 116 -28.45 15.96 -10.78
CA SER A 116 -27.58 15.79 -11.95
C SER A 116 -26.44 14.79 -11.73
N GLU A 117 -25.91 14.69 -10.51
CA GLU A 117 -24.81 13.80 -10.15
C GLU A 117 -25.33 12.37 -9.95
N GLN A 118 -26.47 12.23 -9.27
CA GLN A 118 -27.20 10.96 -9.17
C GLN A 118 -27.46 10.38 -10.57
N GLN A 119 -27.93 11.22 -11.51
CA GLN A 119 -28.13 10.82 -12.90
C GLN A 119 -26.82 10.45 -13.60
N ALA A 120 -25.74 11.21 -13.42
CA ALA A 120 -24.43 10.91 -14.00
C ALA A 120 -23.89 9.56 -13.53
N ILE A 121 -23.98 9.25 -12.23
CA ILE A 121 -23.58 7.97 -11.65
C ILE A 121 -24.47 6.84 -12.20
N ALA A 122 -25.79 7.05 -12.24
CA ALA A 122 -26.72 6.08 -12.78
C ALA A 122 -26.46 5.77 -14.27
N ASP A 123 -26.16 6.78 -15.09
CA ASP A 123 -25.83 6.64 -16.50
C ASP A 123 -24.47 5.97 -16.72
N TYR A 124 -23.48 6.29 -15.89
CA TYR A 124 -22.16 5.65 -15.89
C TYR A 124 -22.29 4.15 -15.65
N VAL A 125 -23.06 3.74 -14.62
CA VAL A 125 -23.29 2.33 -14.35
C VAL A 125 -24.13 1.68 -15.45
N SER A 126 -25.18 2.35 -15.95
CA SER A 126 -25.97 1.82 -17.06
C SER A 126 -25.13 1.55 -18.32
N GLN A 127 -24.04 2.30 -18.52
CA GLN A 127 -23.09 2.14 -19.63
C GLN A 127 -21.99 1.10 -19.38
N GLY A 128 -22.06 0.35 -18.28
CA GLY A 128 -21.11 -0.72 -17.97
C GLY A 128 -20.03 -0.36 -16.95
N GLY A 129 -20.03 0.87 -16.43
CA GLY A 129 -19.19 1.24 -15.30
C GLY A 129 -19.63 0.58 -14.00
N SER A 130 -18.76 0.60 -13.00
CA SER A 130 -19.05 0.03 -11.69
C SER A 130 -18.83 1.03 -10.56
N VAL A 131 -19.63 0.93 -9.49
CA VAL A 131 -19.54 1.85 -8.35
C VAL A 131 -19.47 1.09 -7.01
N LEU A 132 -18.61 1.54 -6.11
CA LEU A 132 -18.52 1.05 -4.73
C LEU A 132 -18.94 2.16 -3.78
N TYR A 133 -20.04 1.98 -3.06
CA TYR A 133 -20.46 2.87 -1.97
C TYR A 133 -19.95 2.32 -0.64
N VAL A 134 -19.24 3.15 0.11
CA VAL A 134 -18.85 2.86 1.49
C VAL A 134 -19.56 3.85 2.38
N GLY A 135 -20.58 3.41 3.11
CA GLY A 135 -21.38 4.24 4.00
C GLY A 135 -20.96 4.09 5.45
N ASP A 136 -21.76 4.69 6.33
CA ASP A 136 -21.61 4.53 7.77
C ASP A 136 -22.99 4.61 8.45
N HIS A 137 -23.00 4.36 9.76
CA HIS A 137 -24.15 4.42 10.64
C HIS A 137 -24.86 5.79 10.66
N TYR A 138 -26.13 5.80 11.03
CA TYR A 138 -26.85 7.06 11.31
C TYR A 138 -26.25 7.76 12.53
N ASN A 139 -26.17 9.11 12.54
CA ASN A 139 -25.39 9.91 13.50
C ASN A 139 -23.85 9.81 13.30
N ALA A 140 -23.40 9.62 12.06
CA ALA A 140 -22.01 9.70 11.62
C ALA A 140 -21.59 11.12 11.19
N ASP A 141 -22.54 12.04 10.92
CA ASP A 141 -22.30 13.41 10.48
C ASP A 141 -21.31 14.14 11.41
N ARG A 142 -20.17 14.56 10.84
CA ARG A 142 -19.12 15.32 11.54
C ARG A 142 -18.98 16.76 11.06
N ASN A 143 -19.58 17.13 9.93
CA ASN A 143 -19.64 18.51 9.47
C ASN A 143 -20.88 19.25 9.99
N LYS A 144 -21.79 18.55 10.66
CA LYS A 144 -22.98 19.06 11.33
C LYS A 144 -23.97 19.70 10.35
N ASN A 145 -24.03 19.19 9.12
CA ASN A 145 -24.99 19.62 8.12
C ASN A 145 -26.34 18.89 8.19
N ARG A 146 -26.46 17.87 9.07
CA ARG A 146 -27.62 16.98 9.30
C ARG A 146 -27.76 15.86 8.27
N ILE A 147 -26.75 15.59 7.47
CA ILE A 147 -26.82 14.60 6.40
C ILE A 147 -25.73 13.57 6.67
N ASP A 148 -26.16 12.38 7.07
CA ASP A 148 -25.29 11.23 7.17
C ASP A 148 -24.99 10.64 5.78
N SER A 149 -23.91 9.86 5.64
CA SER A 149 -23.54 9.25 4.35
C SER A 149 -24.62 8.33 3.80
N SER A 150 -25.29 7.58 4.67
CA SER A 150 -26.46 6.78 4.32
C SER A 150 -27.58 7.62 3.68
N GLU A 151 -27.78 8.85 4.12
CA GLU A 151 -28.79 9.78 3.60
C GLU A 151 -28.36 10.45 2.31
N ALA A 152 -27.08 10.85 2.22
CA ALA A 152 -26.49 11.36 0.99
C ALA A 152 -26.60 10.31 -0.14
N PHE A 153 -26.35 9.05 0.19
CA PHE A 153 -26.45 7.93 -0.76
C PHE A 153 -27.89 7.55 -1.06
N ASN A 154 -28.79 7.49 -0.08
CA ASN A 154 -30.20 7.20 -0.33
C ASN A 154 -30.89 8.32 -1.12
N GLY A 155 -30.36 9.55 -1.06
CA GLY A 155 -30.87 10.78 -1.69
C GLY A 155 -32.02 11.43 -0.94
N TYR A 156 -32.21 11.07 0.33
CA TYR A 156 -33.17 11.72 1.21
C TYR A 156 -32.69 11.68 2.66
N ARG A 157 -33.11 12.68 3.44
CA ARG A 157 -32.87 12.74 4.88
C ARG A 157 -34.04 12.14 5.66
N ARG A 158 -33.73 11.29 6.64
CA ARG A 158 -34.67 10.66 7.56
C ARG A 158 -35.49 11.73 8.29
N GLY A 159 -36.81 11.60 8.28
CA GLY A 159 -37.70 12.59 8.91
C GLY A 159 -37.84 13.91 8.15
N ALA A 160 -37.29 13.99 6.94
CA ALA A 160 -37.28 15.17 6.10
C ALA A 160 -37.42 14.84 4.60
N PHE A 161 -38.08 13.71 4.28
CA PHE A 161 -38.27 13.28 2.89
C PHE A 161 -38.95 14.34 2.02
N THR A 162 -39.92 15.10 2.52
CA THR A 162 -40.59 16.14 1.70
C THR A 162 -39.75 17.40 1.49
N ASP A 163 -38.79 17.67 2.36
CA ASP A 163 -37.90 18.84 2.29
C ASP A 163 -36.60 18.52 3.03
N MET A 164 -35.57 18.09 2.28
CA MET A 164 -34.26 17.76 2.84
C MET A 164 -33.66 18.95 3.62
N THR A 165 -34.05 20.19 3.30
CA THR A 165 -33.57 21.42 3.96
C THR A 165 -34.29 21.76 5.27
N LYS A 166 -35.22 20.92 5.73
CA LYS A 166 -35.96 21.14 6.99
C LYS A 166 -34.99 21.42 8.16
N GLY A 167 -35.14 22.55 8.83
CA GLY A 167 -34.27 22.92 9.96
C GLY A 167 -32.91 23.54 9.59
N MET A 168 -32.59 23.68 8.30
CA MET A 168 -31.45 24.46 7.82
C MET A 168 -31.75 25.97 7.86
N SER A 169 -30.72 26.77 8.09
CA SER A 169 -30.74 28.23 7.94
C SER A 169 -30.85 28.65 6.49
N GLU A 170 -31.24 29.91 6.25
CA GLU A 170 -31.34 30.46 4.88
C GLU A 170 -30.00 30.44 4.14
N ALA A 171 -28.88 30.59 4.85
CA ALA A 171 -27.55 30.53 4.24
C ALA A 171 -27.17 29.10 3.83
N GLU A 172 -27.49 28.09 4.65
CA GLU A 172 -27.31 26.67 4.29
C GLU A 172 -28.14 26.30 3.06
N LYS A 173 -29.42 26.71 3.03
CA LYS A 173 -30.34 26.44 1.92
C LYS A 173 -29.84 27.00 0.58
N ASN A 174 -29.27 28.20 0.61
CA ASN A 174 -28.80 28.89 -0.59
C ASN A 174 -27.33 28.57 -0.94
N SER A 175 -26.65 27.73 -0.15
CA SER A 175 -25.27 27.33 -0.40
C SER A 175 -25.13 26.55 -1.72
N GLU A 176 -23.95 26.61 -2.32
CA GLU A 176 -23.65 25.87 -3.56
C GLU A 176 -23.83 24.35 -3.39
N ALA A 177 -23.53 23.83 -2.21
CA ALA A 177 -23.70 22.43 -1.84
C ALA A 177 -25.17 21.96 -1.90
N MET A 178 -26.13 22.83 -1.58
CA MET A 178 -27.57 22.49 -1.58
C MET A 178 -28.27 22.81 -2.91
N GLN A 179 -27.62 23.52 -3.83
CA GLN A 179 -28.22 23.85 -5.13
C GLN A 179 -28.37 22.60 -6.01
N GLY A 180 -29.61 22.30 -6.41
CA GLY A 180 -29.93 21.14 -7.26
C GLY A 180 -30.09 19.83 -6.47
N VAL A 181 -30.15 19.90 -5.15
CA VAL A 181 -30.49 18.78 -4.27
C VAL A 181 -32.00 18.68 -4.15
N GLU A 182 -32.55 17.50 -4.42
CA GLU A 182 -33.96 17.19 -4.24
C GLU A 182 -34.07 15.83 -3.56
N SER A 183 -35.05 15.67 -2.66
CA SER A 183 -35.31 14.38 -2.04
C SER A 183 -35.85 13.38 -3.06
N SER A 184 -35.23 12.22 -3.13
CA SER A 184 -35.65 11.09 -3.96
C SER A 184 -35.31 9.80 -3.23
N ASP A 185 -35.92 8.69 -3.63
CA ASP A 185 -35.53 7.35 -3.16
C ASP A 185 -34.58 6.70 -4.18
N TRP A 186 -33.67 7.50 -4.76
CA TRP A 186 -33.01 7.16 -6.01
C TRP A 186 -32.12 5.92 -5.89
N LEU A 187 -31.45 5.67 -4.76
CA LEU A 187 -30.56 4.50 -4.62
C LEU A 187 -31.35 3.21 -4.74
N ASN A 188 -32.55 3.19 -4.13
CA ASN A 188 -33.49 2.09 -4.24
C ASN A 188 -34.03 1.94 -5.66
N GLU A 189 -34.44 3.04 -6.30
CA GLU A 189 -34.93 3.02 -7.68
C GLU A 189 -33.85 2.59 -8.69
N THR A 190 -32.59 2.91 -8.38
CA THR A 190 -31.43 2.73 -9.27
C THR A 190 -30.81 1.35 -9.12
N PHE A 191 -30.64 0.89 -7.88
CA PHE A 191 -29.88 -0.31 -7.52
C PHE A 191 -30.67 -1.31 -6.68
N GLY A 192 -31.91 -1.05 -6.29
CA GLY A 192 -32.68 -2.02 -5.51
C GLY A 192 -32.12 -2.26 -4.10
N VAL A 193 -31.48 -1.24 -3.53
CA VAL A 193 -30.98 -1.26 -2.15
C VAL A 193 -31.25 0.07 -1.43
N ARG A 194 -31.21 0.05 -0.10
CA ARG A 194 -31.11 1.26 0.74
C ARG A 194 -30.10 1.06 1.84
N PHE A 195 -29.29 2.08 2.14
CA PHE A 195 -28.60 2.11 3.43
C PHE A 195 -29.64 2.27 4.54
N ARG A 196 -29.54 1.46 5.59
CA ARG A 196 -30.41 1.54 6.76
C ARG A 196 -29.83 2.51 7.78
N TYR A 197 -30.65 2.91 8.74
CA TYR A 197 -30.29 3.86 9.79
C TYR A 197 -29.81 3.21 11.09
N ASN A 198 -29.64 1.89 11.10
CA ASN A 198 -29.14 1.20 12.28
C ASN A 198 -27.70 1.61 12.57
N SER A 199 -27.31 1.44 13.83
CA SER A 199 -25.98 1.79 14.32
C SER A 199 -25.51 0.66 15.22
N LEU A 200 -24.95 -0.36 14.60
CA LEU A 200 -24.41 -1.54 15.25
C LEU A 200 -23.05 -1.19 15.84
N ASP A 201 -22.82 -1.47 17.12
CA ASP A 201 -21.49 -1.37 17.72
C ASP A 201 -20.61 -2.54 17.30
N LYS A 202 -19.34 -2.53 17.71
CA LYS A 202 -18.42 -3.64 17.49
C LYS A 202 -19.05 -4.97 17.90
N ILE A 203 -19.03 -5.92 16.96
CA ILE A 203 -19.57 -7.26 17.15
C ILE A 203 -18.42 -8.17 17.63
N ASN A 204 -18.53 -8.72 18.84
CA ASN A 204 -17.47 -9.53 19.46
C ASN A 204 -17.35 -10.95 18.85
N ASP A 205 -16.12 -11.47 18.80
CA ASP A 205 -15.60 -12.75 18.23
C ASP A 205 -16.35 -14.06 18.57
N SER A 206 -17.35 -14.04 19.46
CA SER A 206 -18.09 -15.26 19.83
C SER A 206 -19.17 -15.67 18.82
N HIS A 207 -19.46 -14.84 17.82
CA HIS A 207 -20.50 -15.08 16.84
C HIS A 207 -19.94 -15.00 15.41
N LYS A 208 -20.24 -16.00 14.58
CA LYS A 208 -19.75 -16.05 13.20
C LYS A 208 -20.61 -15.20 12.29
N TRP A 209 -19.97 -14.39 11.45
CA TRP A 209 -20.60 -13.71 10.33
C TRP A 209 -21.31 -14.70 9.40
N ILE A 210 -22.39 -14.25 8.78
CA ILE A 210 -23.12 -15.05 7.80
C ILE A 210 -22.66 -14.62 6.42
N VAL A 211 -21.98 -15.54 5.74
CA VAL A 211 -21.49 -15.33 4.37
C VAL A 211 -22.39 -16.08 3.40
N GLU A 212 -23.10 -15.35 2.55
CA GLU A 212 -23.87 -15.87 1.41
C GLU A 212 -23.16 -15.54 0.10
N ASP A 213 -21.95 -16.09 -0.06
CA ASP A 213 -21.08 -15.83 -1.20
C ASP A 213 -21.79 -16.01 -2.57
N ALA A 214 -21.43 -15.13 -3.49
CA ALA A 214 -21.73 -15.24 -4.90
C ALA A 214 -20.55 -14.68 -5.69
N PHE A 215 -20.27 -15.31 -6.84
CA PHE A 215 -19.20 -14.89 -7.74
C PHE A 215 -17.78 -14.94 -7.14
N GLY A 216 -17.59 -15.59 -5.98
CA GLY A 216 -16.28 -15.68 -5.31
C GLY A 216 -15.88 -14.43 -4.51
N ILE A 217 -16.80 -13.47 -4.36
CA ILE A 217 -16.55 -12.17 -3.70
C ILE A 217 -16.16 -12.33 -2.23
N ALA A 218 -16.65 -13.36 -1.56
CA ALA A 218 -16.35 -13.65 -0.16
C ALA A 218 -15.60 -14.98 -0.01
N GLU A 219 -14.87 -15.42 -1.05
CA GLU A 219 -14.14 -16.69 -1.02
C GLU A 219 -13.05 -16.65 0.06
N GLY A 220 -13.26 -17.42 1.12
CA GLY A 220 -12.37 -17.50 2.27
C GLY A 220 -12.33 -16.22 3.11
N VAL A 221 -13.42 -15.45 3.09
CA VAL A 221 -13.75 -14.42 4.09
C VAL A 221 -14.62 -15.08 5.15
N THR A 222 -14.24 -14.93 6.42
CA THR A 222 -14.93 -15.54 7.56
C THR A 222 -15.30 -14.54 8.64
N ASP A 223 -14.60 -13.42 8.68
CA ASP A 223 -14.79 -12.34 9.64
C ASP A 223 -14.47 -11.00 8.98
N VAL A 224 -15.13 -9.93 9.43
CA VAL A 224 -14.90 -8.56 8.94
C VAL A 224 -14.97 -7.57 10.09
N GLY A 225 -14.20 -6.49 10.00
CA GLY A 225 -14.24 -5.38 10.94
C GLY A 225 -15.57 -4.64 10.90
N LEU A 226 -16.05 -4.19 12.05
CA LEU A 226 -17.19 -3.28 12.20
C LEU A 226 -16.99 -2.46 13.49
N HIS A 227 -17.00 -1.14 13.37
CA HIS A 227 -16.75 -0.21 14.50
C HIS A 227 -17.72 0.97 14.50
N ALA A 228 -18.97 0.69 14.86
CA ALA A 228 -20.11 1.57 14.61
C ALA A 228 -20.43 1.57 13.12
N GLY A 229 -21.43 0.79 12.69
CA GLY A 229 -21.77 0.64 11.28
C GLY A 229 -23.27 0.45 11.05
N SER A 230 -23.69 0.59 9.79
CA SER A 230 -25.05 0.31 9.32
C SER A 230 -25.12 -0.99 8.53
N THR A 231 -26.33 -1.37 8.12
CA THR A 231 -26.56 -2.39 7.10
C THR A 231 -27.30 -1.83 5.89
N VAL A 232 -27.38 -2.64 4.85
CA VAL A 232 -28.00 -2.36 3.55
C VAL A 232 -29.22 -3.26 3.41
N ALA A 233 -30.39 -2.66 3.22
CA ALA A 233 -31.61 -3.36 2.91
C ALA A 233 -31.66 -3.74 1.43
N ILE A 234 -31.95 -5.01 1.14
CA ILE A 234 -32.25 -5.47 -0.21
C ILE A 234 -33.73 -5.21 -0.49
N THR A 235 -34.04 -4.42 -1.50
CA THR A 235 -35.42 -4.03 -1.86
C THR A 235 -35.89 -4.65 -3.18
N ASP A 236 -34.99 -4.82 -4.14
CA ASP A 236 -35.22 -5.59 -5.37
C ASP A 236 -34.24 -6.78 -5.45
N PRO A 237 -34.62 -7.98 -4.96
CA PRO A 237 -33.74 -9.15 -4.95
C PRO A 237 -33.43 -9.71 -6.34
N LYS A 238 -34.09 -9.22 -7.40
CA LYS A 238 -33.73 -9.60 -8.78
C LYS A 238 -32.44 -8.94 -9.22
N ARG A 239 -32.16 -7.73 -8.72
CA ARG A 239 -30.99 -6.94 -9.07
C ARG A 239 -29.96 -6.88 -7.96
N ALA A 240 -30.38 -6.98 -6.70
CA ALA A 240 -29.51 -6.85 -5.53
C ALA A 240 -29.42 -8.14 -4.71
N LYS A 241 -28.27 -8.36 -4.08
CA LYS A 241 -27.97 -9.50 -3.22
C LYS A 241 -27.08 -9.07 -2.06
N GLY A 242 -27.41 -9.50 -0.85
CA GLY A 242 -26.48 -9.41 0.28
C GLY A 242 -25.48 -10.55 0.28
N ILE A 243 -24.23 -10.22 0.58
CA ILE A 243 -23.06 -11.11 0.57
C ILE A 243 -22.62 -11.44 2.00
N ILE A 244 -22.50 -10.41 2.84
CA ILE A 244 -22.11 -10.56 4.25
C ILE A 244 -23.23 -10.01 5.12
N TYR A 245 -23.61 -10.72 6.16
CA TYR A 245 -24.58 -10.29 7.15
C TYR A 245 -24.02 -10.49 8.55
N THR A 246 -24.46 -9.63 9.45
CA THR A 246 -24.09 -9.73 10.86
C THR A 246 -24.62 -11.02 11.48
N PRO A 247 -24.03 -11.49 12.59
CA PRO A 247 -24.49 -12.70 13.23
C PRO A 247 -25.93 -12.61 13.75
N ASN A 248 -26.62 -13.75 13.88
CA ASN A 248 -27.93 -13.79 14.53
C ASN A 248 -27.81 -13.55 16.05
N GLY A 249 -28.90 -13.05 16.66
CA GLY A 249 -29.00 -12.94 18.12
C GLY A 249 -28.40 -11.66 18.69
N LEU A 250 -28.16 -10.64 17.85
CA LEU A 250 -27.82 -9.32 18.32
C LEU A 250 -28.95 -8.77 19.19
N THR A 251 -28.58 -8.04 20.23
CA THR A 251 -29.50 -7.45 21.19
C THR A 251 -29.26 -5.95 21.29
N LYS A 252 -30.05 -5.24 22.09
CA LYS A 252 -29.79 -3.82 22.42
C LYS A 252 -28.41 -3.57 23.03
N GLY A 253 -27.72 -4.60 23.53
CA GLY A 253 -26.33 -4.48 24.00
C GLY A 253 -25.30 -4.36 22.88
N ASN A 254 -25.69 -4.65 21.63
CA ASN A 254 -24.85 -4.53 20.44
C ASN A 254 -25.11 -3.23 19.66
N LYS A 255 -25.90 -2.31 20.22
CA LYS A 255 -26.10 -0.99 19.61
C LYS A 255 -24.95 -0.07 19.98
N TRP A 256 -24.53 0.76 19.03
CA TRP A 256 -23.53 1.79 19.30
C TRP A 256 -24.00 2.73 20.42
N GLY A 257 -23.09 3.12 21.31
CA GLY A 257 -23.44 3.89 22.51
C GLY A 257 -24.14 5.23 22.23
N HIS A 258 -23.95 5.79 21.04
CA HIS A 258 -24.55 7.05 20.59
C HIS A 258 -25.66 6.86 19.54
N ALA A 259 -26.10 5.61 19.30
CA ALA A 259 -27.26 5.34 18.47
C ALA A 259 -28.48 6.09 18.99
N VAL A 260 -29.16 6.81 18.09
CA VAL A 260 -30.27 7.71 18.42
C VAL A 260 -31.63 7.01 18.47
N ASP A 261 -31.68 5.73 18.12
CA ASP A 261 -32.85 4.85 18.18
C ASP A 261 -32.50 3.44 18.75
N GLU A 262 -33.20 2.38 18.32
CA GLU A 262 -32.93 1.00 18.73
C GLU A 262 -31.51 0.53 18.40
N GLY A 263 -30.91 1.06 17.33
CA GLY A 263 -29.57 0.74 16.81
C GLY A 263 -29.38 -0.69 16.27
N VAL A 264 -30.15 -1.67 16.77
CA VAL A 264 -30.29 -3.03 16.22
C VAL A 264 -31.77 -3.24 15.94
N TYR A 265 -32.14 -3.56 14.69
CA TYR A 265 -33.54 -3.50 14.25
C TYR A 265 -34.25 -4.86 14.28
N ASN A 266 -33.59 -5.91 13.80
CA ASN A 266 -34.17 -7.25 13.64
C ASN A 266 -33.37 -8.34 14.37
N GLY A 267 -32.41 -7.94 15.21
CA GLY A 267 -31.64 -8.86 16.05
C GLY A 267 -30.48 -9.54 15.32
N GLY A 268 -29.95 -8.89 14.28
CA GLY A 268 -28.86 -9.42 13.47
C GLY A 268 -29.33 -10.40 12.39
N GLY A 269 -28.36 -11.04 11.72
CA GLY A 269 -28.64 -12.00 10.67
C GLY A 269 -29.15 -11.37 9.37
N ILE A 270 -29.76 -12.21 8.52
CA ILE A 270 -30.26 -11.79 7.21
C ILE A 270 -31.35 -10.72 7.32
N ASP A 271 -32.20 -10.80 8.35
CA ASP A 271 -33.29 -9.86 8.55
C ASP A 271 -32.81 -8.48 9.04
N GLU A 272 -31.61 -8.39 9.63
CA GLU A 272 -30.96 -7.10 9.94
C GLU A 272 -30.49 -6.37 8.67
N GLY A 273 -30.50 -7.01 7.51
CA GLY A 273 -29.92 -6.45 6.28
C GLY A 273 -28.45 -6.82 6.14
N ALA A 274 -27.96 -6.66 4.91
CA ALA A 274 -26.61 -7.04 4.55
C ALA A 274 -25.61 -6.01 5.06
N TYR A 275 -24.49 -6.43 5.65
CA TYR A 275 -23.37 -5.54 5.88
C TYR A 275 -22.64 -5.19 4.58
N VAL A 276 -22.55 -6.17 3.67
CA VAL A 276 -22.05 -5.99 2.30
C VAL A 276 -23.08 -6.50 1.31
N ALA A 277 -23.45 -5.67 0.35
CA ALA A 277 -24.37 -6.00 -0.72
C ALA A 277 -23.80 -5.67 -2.09
N ILE A 278 -24.34 -6.32 -3.12
CA ILE A 278 -24.05 -6.07 -4.52
C ILE A 278 -25.34 -5.85 -5.30
N SER A 279 -25.26 -5.16 -6.43
CA SER A 279 -26.40 -4.92 -7.32
C SER A 279 -26.01 -4.84 -8.80
N LYS A 280 -26.98 -5.10 -9.68
CA LYS A 280 -26.93 -4.85 -11.12
C LYS A 280 -27.79 -3.66 -11.52
N ARG A 281 -27.28 -2.90 -12.50
CA ARG A 281 -28.04 -1.91 -13.26
C ARG A 281 -27.61 -1.95 -14.71
N ASP A 282 -28.52 -2.37 -15.58
CA ASP A 282 -28.27 -2.57 -17.01
C ASP A 282 -26.95 -3.34 -17.23
N SER A 283 -25.97 -2.75 -17.91
CA SER A 283 -24.68 -3.40 -18.20
C SER A 283 -23.69 -3.34 -17.04
N GLY A 284 -23.80 -2.41 -16.11
CA GLY A 284 -22.86 -2.22 -15.00
C GLY A 284 -23.35 -2.85 -13.69
N LYS A 285 -22.69 -2.46 -12.60
CA LYS A 285 -22.95 -3.01 -11.26
C LYS A 285 -22.52 -2.07 -10.15
N ALA A 286 -22.96 -2.38 -8.94
CA ALA A 286 -22.63 -1.64 -7.75
C ALA A 286 -22.35 -2.58 -6.57
N ALA A 287 -21.53 -2.13 -5.62
CA ALA A 287 -21.36 -2.74 -4.32
C ALA A 287 -21.57 -1.70 -3.20
N PHE A 288 -21.96 -2.16 -2.02
CA PHE A 288 -22.37 -1.33 -0.89
C PHE A 288 -21.80 -1.93 0.40
N ILE A 289 -21.12 -1.12 1.20
CA ILE A 289 -20.61 -1.50 2.50
C ILE A 289 -21.16 -0.54 3.56
N GLY A 290 -21.72 -1.08 4.64
CA GLY A 290 -22.44 -0.30 5.65
C GLY A 290 -21.60 0.50 6.65
N ASP A 291 -20.28 0.39 6.61
CA ASP A 291 -19.32 0.97 7.56
C ASP A 291 -18.04 1.31 6.80
N SER A 292 -17.37 2.41 7.13
CA SER A 292 -16.10 2.80 6.51
C SER A 292 -14.89 2.24 7.26
N SER A 293 -15.06 1.86 8.53
CA SER A 293 -13.97 1.44 9.41
C SER A 293 -13.19 0.22 8.91
N LEU A 294 -13.82 -0.71 8.16
CA LEU A 294 -13.13 -1.85 7.53
C LEU A 294 -12.16 -1.44 6.40
N VAL A 295 -12.31 -0.22 5.88
CA VAL A 295 -11.49 0.31 4.76
C VAL A 295 -10.42 1.26 5.29
N GLU A 296 -10.67 1.88 6.43
CA GLU A 296 -9.77 2.85 7.04
C GLU A 296 -8.40 2.25 7.42
N ASP A 297 -7.38 3.12 7.44
CA ASP A 297 -6.04 2.87 7.95
C ASP A 297 -5.63 3.92 9.00
N ALA A 298 -4.45 3.76 9.60
CA ALA A 298 -3.94 4.62 10.66
C ALA A 298 -3.38 5.99 10.21
N SER A 299 -3.65 6.44 8.97
CA SER A 299 -2.94 7.56 8.33
C SER A 299 -3.78 8.80 7.98
N PRO A 300 -4.66 9.31 8.87
CA PRO A 300 -5.44 10.49 8.51
C PRO A 300 -4.54 11.71 8.24
N LYS A 301 -4.79 12.38 7.11
CA LYS A 301 -3.96 13.48 6.58
C LYS A 301 -4.41 14.85 7.10
N TYR A 302 -5.71 15.08 7.16
CA TYR A 302 -6.34 16.38 7.42
C TYR A 302 -6.90 16.50 8.84
N MET A 303 -6.94 17.73 9.35
CA MET A 303 -7.56 18.07 10.63
C MET A 303 -9.07 18.28 10.47
N ARG A 304 -9.82 18.20 11.57
CA ARG A 304 -11.28 18.46 11.58
C ARG A 304 -11.61 19.91 11.23
N GLU A 305 -12.54 20.10 10.31
CA GLU A 305 -12.94 21.41 9.78
C GLU A 305 -13.38 22.40 10.86
N GLU A 306 -14.12 21.94 11.88
CA GLU A 306 -14.67 22.82 12.90
C GLU A 306 -13.61 23.41 13.83
N ASN A 307 -12.58 22.64 14.19
CA ASN A 307 -11.73 22.96 15.35
C ASN A 307 -10.24 22.64 15.17
N GLY A 308 -9.80 22.09 14.04
CA GLY A 308 -8.40 21.81 13.75
C GLY A 308 -7.79 20.70 14.62
N SER A 309 -8.63 19.93 15.33
CA SER A 309 -8.18 18.78 16.08
C SER A 309 -7.86 17.61 15.15
N ALA A 310 -6.97 16.73 15.62
CA ALA A 310 -6.60 15.53 14.90
C ALA A 310 -7.79 14.58 14.77
N LYS A 311 -7.81 13.87 13.66
CA LYS A 311 -8.76 12.80 13.38
C LYS A 311 -8.36 11.50 14.06
N LYS A 312 -9.32 10.59 14.16
CA LYS A 312 -9.13 9.25 14.71
C LYS A 312 -9.72 8.27 13.72
N THR A 313 -8.93 7.30 13.34
CA THR A 313 -9.30 6.25 12.38
C THR A 313 -9.25 4.90 13.07
N TYR A 314 -9.85 3.91 12.40
CA TYR A 314 -9.63 2.50 12.65
C TYR A 314 -8.66 1.96 11.61
N ASP A 315 -7.70 1.12 12.00
CA ASP A 315 -6.82 0.43 11.04
C ASP A 315 -7.51 -0.87 10.59
N GLY A 316 -8.69 -0.72 9.99
CA GLY A 316 -9.56 -1.83 9.67
C GLY A 316 -9.19 -2.53 8.37
N PHE A 317 -8.49 -1.87 7.43
CA PHE A 317 -7.95 -2.56 6.26
C PHE A 317 -7.06 -3.76 6.67
N SER A 318 -6.35 -3.63 7.79
CA SER A 318 -5.50 -4.67 8.37
C SER A 318 -6.23 -5.60 9.37
N GLU A 319 -7.53 -5.40 9.63
CA GLU A 319 -8.35 -6.21 10.54
C GLU A 319 -9.01 -7.38 9.79
N ALA A 320 -9.23 -8.47 10.52
CA ALA A 320 -9.97 -9.65 10.05
C ALA A 320 -9.58 -10.10 8.62
N ASP A 321 -10.57 -10.28 7.73
CA ASP A 321 -10.37 -10.58 6.31
C ASP A 321 -10.68 -9.35 5.42
N ASP A 322 -10.61 -8.13 5.97
CA ASP A 322 -11.15 -6.91 5.34
C ASP A 322 -10.45 -6.53 4.04
N ALA A 323 -9.11 -6.46 4.04
CA ALA A 323 -8.32 -6.24 2.82
C ALA A 323 -8.68 -7.25 1.72
N LYS A 324 -8.89 -8.51 2.08
CA LYS A 324 -9.19 -9.57 1.12
C LYS A 324 -10.56 -9.36 0.48
N LEU A 325 -11.58 -9.08 1.30
CA LEU A 325 -12.92 -8.78 0.84
C LEU A 325 -12.96 -7.55 -0.07
N LEU A 326 -12.27 -6.47 0.32
CA LEU A 326 -12.24 -5.23 -0.46
C LEU A 326 -11.60 -5.43 -1.83
N MET A 327 -10.50 -6.17 -1.90
CA MET A 327 -9.86 -6.51 -3.17
C MET A 327 -10.75 -7.40 -4.03
N GLN A 328 -11.37 -8.44 -3.45
CA GLN A 328 -12.30 -9.33 -4.17
C GLN A 328 -13.57 -8.59 -4.67
N LEU A 329 -14.05 -7.59 -3.92
CA LEU A 329 -15.15 -6.73 -4.36
C LEU A 329 -14.74 -5.89 -5.57
N VAL A 330 -13.56 -5.27 -5.57
CA VAL A 330 -13.09 -4.46 -6.71
C VAL A 330 -12.82 -5.33 -7.93
N ASP A 331 -12.22 -6.51 -7.77
CA ASP A 331 -12.03 -7.49 -8.84
C ASP A 331 -13.37 -7.98 -9.40
N TRP A 332 -14.39 -8.12 -8.55
CA TRP A 332 -15.73 -8.38 -9.10
C TRP A 332 -16.27 -7.14 -9.81
N LEU A 333 -16.07 -5.92 -9.31
CA LEU A 333 -16.60 -4.70 -9.92
C LEU A 333 -15.95 -4.39 -11.28
N ASP A 334 -14.67 -4.66 -11.49
CA ASP A 334 -13.95 -4.33 -12.73
C ASP A 334 -14.23 -5.32 -13.89
N ASP A 335 -14.75 -6.50 -13.56
CA ASP A 335 -15.11 -7.56 -14.49
C ASP A 335 -16.39 -7.23 -15.27
N THR A 336 -16.30 -7.18 -16.60
CA THR A 336 -17.48 -6.89 -17.44
C THR A 336 -18.38 -8.11 -17.58
N GLU A 337 -19.68 -7.91 -17.44
CA GLU A 337 -20.68 -8.98 -17.49
C GLU A 337 -21.80 -8.66 -18.47
N THR A 338 -22.45 -9.68 -19.01
CA THR A 338 -23.50 -9.51 -20.03
C THR A 338 -24.92 -9.61 -19.49
N TYR A 339 -25.09 -10.01 -18.23
CA TYR A 339 -26.40 -10.16 -17.62
C TYR A 339 -26.83 -8.86 -16.96
N THR A 340 -28.13 -8.61 -16.91
CA THR A 340 -28.67 -7.36 -16.38
C THR A 340 -29.32 -7.50 -15.01
N THR A 341 -29.58 -8.74 -14.60
CA THR A 341 -30.15 -9.10 -13.31
C THR A 341 -29.51 -10.38 -12.76
N PHE A 342 -29.46 -10.55 -11.44
CA PHE A 342 -28.97 -11.80 -10.84
C PHE A 342 -29.89 -12.99 -11.09
N GLU A 343 -31.18 -12.75 -11.38
CA GLU A 343 -32.14 -13.78 -11.78
C GLU A 343 -31.66 -14.56 -13.03
N GLU A 344 -30.99 -13.89 -13.97
CA GLU A 344 -30.43 -14.49 -15.19
C GLU A 344 -29.25 -15.45 -14.94
N LYS A 345 -28.55 -15.30 -13.81
CA LYS A 345 -27.34 -16.10 -13.49
C LYS A 345 -27.62 -17.36 -12.71
N GLY A 346 -28.88 -17.57 -12.27
CA GLY A 346 -29.26 -18.76 -11.52
C GLY A 346 -28.57 -18.89 -10.15
N ILE A 347 -28.04 -17.79 -9.60
CA ILE A 347 -27.51 -17.75 -8.24
C ILE A 347 -28.67 -17.78 -7.22
N LYS A 348 -28.36 -18.11 -5.96
CA LYS A 348 -29.34 -17.97 -4.87
C LYS A 348 -29.56 -16.49 -4.57
N LEU A 349 -30.74 -15.99 -4.96
CA LEU A 349 -31.18 -14.63 -4.67
C LEU A 349 -31.43 -14.43 -3.17
N SER A 350 -31.19 -13.21 -2.70
CA SER A 350 -31.63 -12.76 -1.38
C SER A 350 -33.15 -12.66 -1.32
N LYS A 351 -33.69 -12.54 -0.11
CA LYS A 351 -35.07 -12.09 0.10
C LYS A 351 -35.07 -10.57 0.31
N PRO A 352 -36.20 -9.88 0.06
CA PRO A 352 -36.34 -8.51 0.50
C PRO A 352 -36.09 -8.40 2.01
N THR A 353 -35.27 -7.45 2.43
CA THR A 353 -35.00 -7.21 3.85
C THR A 353 -36.27 -6.71 4.53
N PRO A 354 -36.66 -7.26 5.69
CA PRO A 354 -37.74 -6.70 6.49
C PRO A 354 -37.38 -5.27 6.96
N VAL A 355 -38.16 -4.29 6.51
CA VAL A 355 -38.00 -2.88 6.89
C VAL A 355 -39.05 -2.45 7.89
N LEU A 356 -38.65 -1.62 8.85
CA LEU A 356 -39.51 -0.96 9.82
C LEU A 356 -40.24 0.21 9.15
N ASP A 357 -41.39 0.59 9.71
CA ASP A 357 -42.24 1.65 9.11
C ASP A 357 -41.49 2.97 8.96
N PHE A 358 -40.65 3.35 9.94
CA PHE A 358 -39.87 4.58 9.89
C PHE A 358 -38.71 4.55 8.86
N GLU A 359 -38.39 3.39 8.29
CA GLU A 359 -37.39 3.28 7.24
C GLU A 359 -37.98 3.58 5.85
N VAL A 360 -39.31 3.54 5.73
CA VAL A 360 -40.02 3.95 4.52
C VAL A 360 -39.88 5.48 4.38
N PRO A 361 -39.36 6.02 3.26
CA PRO A 361 -39.01 7.43 3.15
C PRO A 361 -40.13 8.40 3.58
N ALA A 362 -41.35 8.17 3.09
CA ALA A 362 -42.53 8.99 3.39
C ALA A 362 -43.01 8.91 4.86
N ASN A 363 -42.68 7.82 5.57
CA ASN A 363 -43.06 7.59 6.97
C ASN A 363 -41.89 7.84 7.93
N SER A 364 -40.71 8.15 7.38
CA SER A 364 -39.52 8.36 8.20
C SER A 364 -39.70 9.53 9.16
N THR A 365 -39.10 9.38 10.34
CA THR A 365 -39.15 10.38 11.40
C THR A 365 -37.75 10.66 11.92
N GLU A 366 -37.55 11.92 12.31
CA GLU A 366 -36.34 12.41 12.96
C GLU A 366 -36.42 12.01 14.45
N PRO A 367 -35.61 11.03 14.92
CA PRO A 367 -35.76 10.48 16.26
C PRO A 367 -35.31 11.46 17.36
N GLN A 368 -34.36 12.34 17.05
CA GLN A 368 -33.95 13.47 17.89
C GLN A 368 -33.62 14.66 17.00
N ASN A 369 -33.66 15.87 17.54
CA ASN A 369 -33.41 17.09 16.76
C ASN A 369 -31.98 17.14 16.21
N GLU A 370 -31.87 17.45 14.92
CA GLU A 370 -30.59 17.62 14.22
C GLU A 370 -30.23 19.11 14.00
N PRO A 371 -28.91 19.45 13.94
CA PRO A 371 -27.78 18.54 14.01
C PRO A 371 -27.56 18.03 15.43
N TRP A 372 -27.03 16.80 15.56
CA TRP A 372 -26.84 16.10 16.85
C TRP A 372 -26.02 16.89 17.86
N SER A 373 -25.19 17.81 17.36
CA SER A 373 -24.57 18.87 18.15
C SER A 373 -24.54 20.17 17.36
N ALA A 374 -24.69 21.30 18.06
CA ALA A 374 -24.63 22.60 17.41
C ALA A 374 -23.22 22.85 16.81
N PRO A 375 -23.13 23.42 15.60
CA PRO A 375 -21.88 23.95 15.07
C PRO A 375 -21.31 25.05 15.97
N SER A 376 -19.99 25.10 16.08
CA SER A 376 -19.29 26.22 16.69
C SER A 376 -19.63 27.52 15.97
N ALA A 377 -19.71 28.63 16.69
CA ALA A 377 -20.28 29.89 16.18
C ALA A 377 -19.65 30.43 14.87
N ASN A 378 -18.38 30.10 14.62
CA ASN A 378 -17.65 30.54 13.42
C ASN A 378 -17.53 29.48 12.34
N TYR A 379 -17.96 28.24 12.59
CA TYR A 379 -17.85 27.14 11.64
C TYR A 379 -19.12 27.04 10.78
N LYS A 380 -18.93 26.99 9.46
CA LYS A 380 -19.99 26.78 8.48
C LYS A 380 -19.53 25.70 7.50
N TRP A 381 -20.17 24.53 7.57
CA TRP A 381 -19.82 23.38 6.72
C TRP A 381 -19.82 23.68 5.20
N TYR A 382 -20.58 24.69 4.77
CA TYR A 382 -20.72 25.11 3.38
C TYR A 382 -19.79 26.27 2.97
N ASP A 383 -18.91 26.74 3.84
CA ASP A 383 -18.02 27.88 3.59
C ASP A 383 -16.62 27.57 4.11
N THR A 384 -15.74 27.13 3.20
CA THR A 384 -14.37 26.69 3.50
C THR A 384 -13.49 27.78 4.10
N SER A 385 -13.85 29.06 3.93
CA SER A 385 -13.16 30.18 4.59
C SER A 385 -13.30 30.15 6.12
N THR A 386 -14.26 29.37 6.62
CA THR A 386 -14.48 29.14 8.05
C THR A 386 -13.74 27.94 8.61
N PHE A 387 -13.12 27.12 7.76
CA PHE A 387 -12.50 25.87 8.18
C PHE A 387 -11.22 26.13 8.96
N ALA A 388 -11.03 25.35 10.02
CA ALA A 388 -9.87 25.44 10.89
C ALA A 388 -8.56 25.09 10.16
N SER A 389 -7.45 25.59 10.71
CA SER A 389 -6.09 25.34 10.22
C SER A 389 -5.80 23.84 10.07
N GLY A 390 -5.27 23.46 8.90
CA GLY A 390 -4.90 22.09 8.58
C GLY A 390 -6.05 21.19 8.11
N SER A 391 -7.27 21.71 7.99
CA SER A 391 -8.38 21.02 7.34
C SER A 391 -8.33 21.19 5.82
N PHE A 392 -8.77 20.18 5.08
CA PHE A 392 -8.89 20.26 3.63
C PHE A 392 -9.81 21.43 3.22
N GLY A 393 -9.37 22.25 2.26
CA GLY A 393 -10.06 23.46 1.83
C GLY A 393 -9.85 24.69 2.73
N SER A 394 -9.16 24.57 3.88
CA SER A 394 -8.92 25.72 4.76
C SER A 394 -7.98 26.74 4.11
N GLY A 395 -8.42 28.00 4.09
CA GLY A 395 -7.57 29.13 3.72
C GLY A 395 -6.51 29.49 4.76
N VAL A 396 -6.45 28.76 5.88
CA VAL A 396 -5.48 28.98 6.96
C VAL A 396 -4.40 27.91 6.88
N ALA A 397 -3.15 28.36 6.75
CA ALA A 397 -1.97 27.49 6.78
C ALA A 397 -2.02 26.51 7.95
N PRO A 398 -1.66 25.22 7.75
CA PRO A 398 -1.59 24.26 8.82
C PRO A 398 -0.65 24.77 9.91
N THR A 399 -1.07 24.69 11.17
CA THR A 399 -0.15 24.92 12.27
C THR A 399 0.85 23.78 12.25
N VAL A 400 2.13 24.09 12.02
CA VAL A 400 3.20 23.09 12.06
C VAL A 400 3.22 22.54 13.50
N LYS A 401 2.67 21.34 13.70
CA LYS A 401 2.72 20.64 14.98
C LYS A 401 4.09 19.98 15.09
N PRO A 402 4.78 20.11 16.22
CA PRO A 402 6.01 19.37 16.43
C PRO A 402 5.77 17.87 16.25
N SER A 403 6.72 17.17 15.63
CA SER A 403 6.72 15.72 15.47
C SER A 403 8.07 15.16 15.87
N VAL A 404 8.13 13.86 16.18
CA VAL A 404 9.38 13.16 16.49
C VAL A 404 9.43 11.84 15.74
N SER A 405 10.53 11.58 15.04
CA SER A 405 10.88 10.27 14.52
C SER A 405 12.00 9.63 15.36
N VAL A 406 12.09 8.30 15.31
CA VAL A 406 13.14 7.52 15.97
C VAL A 406 13.77 6.53 15.01
N GLU A 407 15.09 6.57 14.93
CA GLU A 407 15.95 5.67 14.18
C GLU A 407 16.87 4.93 15.15
N TYR A 408 16.88 3.59 15.13
CA TYR A 408 17.74 2.81 16.03
C TYR A 408 19.12 2.61 15.39
N VAL A 409 20.17 2.87 16.17
CA VAL A 409 21.55 2.67 15.74
C VAL A 409 21.88 1.19 15.90
N GLY A 410 21.78 0.44 14.81
CA GLY A 410 21.91 -1.01 14.82
C GLY A 410 20.67 -1.72 15.35
N LYS A 411 20.78 -3.04 15.53
CA LYS A 411 19.68 -3.86 16.07
C LYS A 411 19.72 -3.83 17.60
N PRO A 412 18.62 -3.43 18.26
CA PRO A 412 18.54 -3.47 19.70
C PRO A 412 18.72 -4.90 20.25
N SER A 413 19.52 -5.04 21.30
CA SER A 413 19.88 -6.30 21.94
C SER A 413 19.80 -6.20 23.47
N ILE A 414 19.57 -7.34 24.12
CA ILE A 414 19.53 -7.42 25.57
C ILE A 414 20.89 -7.08 26.16
N ASN A 415 20.88 -6.50 27.38
CA ASN A 415 22.05 -6.16 28.20
C ASN A 415 23.09 -5.20 27.56
N ALA A 416 22.96 -4.88 26.29
CA ALA A 416 23.79 -3.94 25.55
C ALA A 416 23.28 -2.49 25.63
N GLU A 417 24.19 -1.53 25.42
CA GLU A 417 23.81 -0.13 25.18
C GLU A 417 23.17 -0.01 23.79
N ASN A 418 21.84 0.06 23.74
CA ASN A 418 21.10 0.27 22.50
C ASN A 418 20.91 1.75 22.28
N LYS A 419 21.31 2.28 21.13
CA LYS A 419 21.21 3.71 20.82
C LYS A 419 20.08 3.98 19.84
N ALA A 420 19.47 5.16 19.96
CA ALA A 420 18.46 5.66 19.04
C ALA A 420 18.66 7.15 18.79
N ILE A 421 18.53 7.57 17.54
CA ILE A 421 18.54 8.97 17.12
C ILE A 421 17.09 9.43 17.04
N LEU A 422 16.78 10.48 17.81
CA LEU A 422 15.49 11.16 17.79
C LEU A 422 15.59 12.40 16.91
N THR A 423 14.71 12.52 15.92
CA THR A 423 14.62 13.72 15.07
C THR A 423 13.30 14.43 15.33
N PHE A 424 13.38 15.61 15.93
CA PHE A 424 12.26 16.49 16.22
C PHE A 424 12.10 17.44 15.04
N SER A 425 10.89 17.57 14.49
CA SER A 425 10.58 18.48 13.40
C SER A 425 9.40 19.35 13.77
N GLY A 426 9.25 20.50 13.12
CA GLY A 426 8.11 21.38 13.36
C GLY A 426 8.17 22.15 14.67
N LEU A 427 9.37 22.30 15.25
CA LEU A 427 9.63 23.21 16.36
C LEU A 427 9.73 24.65 15.84
N ALA A 428 9.53 25.64 16.71
CA ALA A 428 9.80 27.02 16.32
C ALA A 428 11.30 27.18 15.98
N PRO A 429 11.67 27.82 14.85
CA PRO A 429 13.06 28.01 14.47
C PRO A 429 13.91 28.63 15.59
N ASN A 430 15.11 28.10 15.80
CA ASN A 430 16.06 28.55 16.83
C ASN A 430 15.49 28.55 18.28
N SER A 431 14.45 27.76 18.53
CA SER A 431 13.82 27.67 19.86
C SER A 431 14.27 26.46 20.65
N GLN A 432 14.16 26.54 21.97
CA GLN A 432 14.34 25.42 22.89
C GLN A 432 12.97 24.84 23.27
N ALA A 433 12.83 23.53 23.20
CA ALA A 433 11.64 22.79 23.64
C ALA A 433 12.02 21.80 24.75
N ASP A 434 11.49 22.01 25.95
CA ASP A 434 11.78 21.21 27.15
C ASP A 434 10.60 20.33 27.57
N GLY A 435 10.90 19.21 28.23
CA GLY A 435 9.89 18.36 28.87
C GLY A 435 9.67 17.02 28.19
N TYR A 436 10.55 16.63 27.27
CA TYR A 436 10.54 15.31 26.66
C TYR A 436 11.09 14.24 27.61
N GLN A 437 10.54 13.03 27.53
CA GLN A 437 11.06 11.84 28.20
C GLN A 437 10.93 10.66 27.24
N PHE A 438 11.81 9.66 27.35
CA PHE A 438 11.66 8.42 26.60
C PHE A 438 11.72 7.19 27.49
N GLY A 439 11.15 6.07 27.03
CA GLY A 439 11.18 4.80 27.73
C GLY A 439 10.84 3.63 26.81
N VAL A 440 11.06 2.41 27.31
CA VAL A 440 10.70 1.17 26.63
C VAL A 440 9.78 0.37 27.54
N TYR A 441 8.64 -0.09 27.04
CA TYR A 441 7.61 -0.78 27.83
C TYR A 441 7.07 -2.03 27.15
N THR A 442 6.51 -2.94 27.95
CA THR A 442 5.94 -4.19 27.43
C THR A 442 4.48 -4.03 26.95
N PRO A 443 4.14 -4.42 25.70
CA PRO A 443 2.76 -4.36 25.18
C PRO A 443 1.85 -5.45 25.76
N ILE A 444 2.45 -6.55 26.24
CA ILE A 444 1.76 -7.71 26.82
C ILE A 444 2.35 -8.02 28.19
N THR A 445 1.77 -8.98 28.91
CA THR A 445 2.39 -9.51 30.13
C THR A 445 3.47 -10.51 29.74
N GLN A 446 4.73 -10.22 30.06
CA GLN A 446 5.89 -11.09 29.75
C GLN A 446 7.02 -10.88 30.76
N HIS A 447 7.84 -11.91 31.00
CA HIS A 447 9.03 -11.86 31.86
C HIS A 447 8.80 -11.24 33.27
N GLY A 448 7.62 -11.44 33.85
CA GLY A 448 7.26 -10.88 35.16
C GLY A 448 6.80 -9.40 35.14
N PHE A 449 6.81 -8.75 33.97
CA PHE A 449 6.26 -7.42 33.76
C PHE A 449 4.80 -7.50 33.32
N LYS A 450 3.94 -6.66 33.91
CA LYS A 450 2.57 -6.47 33.45
C LYS A 450 2.56 -5.57 32.22
N GLN A 451 1.55 -5.72 31.36
CA GLN A 451 1.31 -4.81 30.23
C GLN A 451 1.41 -3.33 30.67
N GLY A 452 2.20 -2.55 29.93
CA GLY A 452 2.45 -1.13 30.19
C GLY A 452 3.63 -0.83 31.12
N ASN A 453 4.19 -1.83 31.81
CA ASN A 453 5.37 -1.62 32.66
C ASN A 453 6.60 -1.25 31.82
N GLN A 454 7.40 -0.31 32.31
CA GLN A 454 8.71 0.00 31.73
C GLN A 454 9.66 -1.17 31.97
N VAL A 455 10.55 -1.41 31.00
CA VAL A 455 11.50 -2.54 31.00
C VAL A 455 12.95 -2.11 30.76
N ALA A 456 13.20 -0.84 30.45
CA ALA A 456 14.54 -0.33 30.15
C ALA A 456 15.11 0.59 31.23
N LYS A 457 16.42 0.50 31.44
CA LYS A 457 17.24 1.62 31.93
C LYS A 457 17.52 2.56 30.77
N THR A 458 17.62 3.86 31.02
CA THR A 458 17.68 4.89 29.97
C THR A 458 18.82 5.89 30.19
N LYS A 459 19.29 6.50 29.10
CA LYS A 459 20.36 7.50 29.04
C LYS A 459 20.03 8.50 27.92
N VAL A 460 20.24 9.80 28.15
CA VAL A 460 19.94 10.87 27.18
C VAL A 460 21.22 11.62 26.84
N GLY A 461 21.62 11.62 25.57
CA GLY A 461 22.91 12.18 25.14
C GLY A 461 24.07 11.64 25.97
N ASP A 462 24.95 12.53 26.41
CA ASP A 462 26.13 12.19 27.22
C ASP A 462 25.86 12.12 28.74
N ASN A 463 24.60 12.23 29.16
CA ASN A 463 24.26 12.12 30.59
C ASN A 463 24.55 10.71 31.15
N PRO A 464 24.70 10.55 32.48
CA PRO A 464 24.81 9.24 33.10
C PRO A 464 23.56 8.36 32.87
N TRP A 465 23.73 7.04 32.94
CA TRP A 465 22.64 6.07 32.95
C TRP A 465 21.73 6.28 34.16
N GLN A 466 20.41 6.09 33.98
CA GLN A 466 19.47 6.00 35.10
C GLN A 466 19.67 4.67 35.86
N ASP A 467 19.71 4.73 37.18
CA ASP A 467 19.95 3.56 38.04
C ASP A 467 18.76 2.58 38.06
N THR A 468 17.56 3.06 37.76
CA THR A 468 16.30 2.30 37.81
C THR A 468 15.67 2.14 36.44
N ILE A 469 14.94 1.03 36.24
CA ILE A 469 14.07 0.84 35.07
C ILE A 469 12.95 1.89 35.10
N GLY A 470 12.77 2.61 34.00
CA GLY A 470 11.79 3.69 33.92
C GLY A 470 11.98 4.62 32.72
N TYR A 471 11.10 5.62 32.63
CA TYR A 471 11.33 6.73 31.69
C TYR A 471 12.62 7.47 32.06
N SER A 472 13.26 8.04 31.05
CA SER A 472 14.38 8.96 31.22
C SER A 472 14.00 10.16 32.08
N SER A 473 15.01 10.83 32.62
CA SER A 473 14.83 12.20 33.10
C SER A 473 14.30 13.10 31.97
N LYS A 474 13.57 14.16 32.34
CA LYS A 474 13.11 15.16 31.37
C LYS A 474 14.31 15.81 30.68
N PHE A 475 14.22 15.95 29.37
CA PHE A 475 15.22 16.60 28.55
C PHE A 475 14.57 17.61 27.59
N GLY A 476 15.40 18.47 27.02
CA GLY A 476 15.01 19.43 26.01
C GLY A 476 15.88 19.32 24.76
N VAL A 477 15.39 19.88 23.67
CA VAL A 477 16.08 19.96 22.38
C VAL A 477 16.06 21.39 21.86
N THR A 478 17.08 21.77 21.10
CA THR A 478 17.17 23.09 20.45
C THR A 478 17.04 22.93 18.95
N ALA A 479 16.05 23.59 18.37
CA ALA A 479 15.80 23.55 16.93
C ALA A 479 16.78 24.44 16.16
N ASN A 480 17.13 24.03 14.95
CA ASN A 480 17.86 24.85 13.99
C ASN A 480 16.94 25.89 13.30
N GLU A 481 17.46 26.57 12.27
CA GLU A 481 16.73 27.58 11.50
C GLU A 481 15.51 27.01 10.74
N GLU A 482 15.53 25.70 10.46
CA GLU A 482 14.44 24.96 9.82
C GLU A 482 13.42 24.38 10.82
N GLY A 483 13.60 24.61 12.14
CA GLY A 483 12.70 24.04 13.15
C GLY A 483 12.94 22.54 13.42
N ILE A 484 14.14 22.03 13.09
CA ILE A 484 14.55 20.63 13.26
C ILE A 484 15.57 20.51 14.39
N ALA A 485 15.46 19.48 15.23
CA ALA A 485 16.46 19.13 16.24
C ALA A 485 16.75 17.62 16.24
N THR A 486 17.98 17.21 16.53
CA THR A 486 18.36 15.79 16.63
C THR A 486 19.00 15.49 17.98
N LEU A 487 18.67 14.34 18.58
CA LEU A 487 19.24 13.91 19.86
C LEU A 487 19.44 12.40 19.91
N GLU A 488 20.65 11.95 20.26
CA GLU A 488 20.91 10.54 20.57
C GLU A 488 20.43 10.21 21.99
N VAL A 489 19.74 9.08 22.14
CA VAL A 489 19.36 8.48 23.42
C VAL A 489 19.80 7.01 23.45
N ALA A 490 19.96 6.43 24.63
CA ALA A 490 20.34 5.04 24.78
C ALA A 490 19.55 4.29 25.86
N PHE A 491 19.30 3.00 25.65
CA PHE A 491 18.52 2.16 26.56
C PHE A 491 19.11 0.75 26.70
N LYS A 492 18.86 0.11 27.84
CA LYS A 492 19.28 -1.26 28.18
C LYS A 492 18.07 -2.04 28.65
N VAL A 493 17.79 -3.17 28.01
CA VAL A 493 16.69 -4.10 28.34
C VAL A 493 17.29 -5.46 28.67
N GLU A 494 16.78 -6.15 29.68
CA GLU A 494 17.37 -7.40 30.18
C GLU A 494 16.83 -8.66 29.49
N PHE A 495 15.66 -8.56 28.84
CA PHE A 495 14.93 -9.69 28.27
C PHE A 495 14.62 -9.47 26.80
N GLU A 496 14.70 -10.54 26.01
CA GLU A 496 14.31 -10.53 24.61
C GLU A 496 12.80 -10.33 24.47
N GLY A 497 12.35 -10.01 23.26
CA GLY A 497 10.93 -9.99 22.91
C GLY A 497 10.47 -8.70 22.26
N GLU A 498 9.15 -8.59 22.12
CA GLU A 498 8.48 -7.45 21.51
C GLU A 498 8.12 -6.40 22.56
N TYR A 499 8.55 -5.17 22.33
CA TYR A 499 8.35 -4.03 23.22
C TYR A 499 7.88 -2.81 22.44
N ASN A 500 7.62 -1.71 23.15
CA ASN A 500 7.34 -0.41 22.56
C ASN A 500 8.32 0.64 23.08
N PHE A 501 8.97 1.35 22.17
CA PHE A 501 9.71 2.57 22.45
C PHE A 501 8.75 3.75 22.46
N ARG A 502 8.83 4.62 23.47
CA ARG A 502 7.91 5.75 23.63
C ARG A 502 8.64 7.04 23.93
N ILE A 503 8.25 8.10 23.23
CA ILE A 503 8.52 9.49 23.63
C ILE A 503 7.26 10.07 24.26
N ARG A 504 7.44 10.79 25.37
CA ARG A 504 6.42 11.63 25.98
C ARG A 504 6.85 13.08 25.91
N TYR A 505 5.88 13.96 25.77
CA TYR A 505 6.05 15.38 26.03
C TYR A 505 5.21 15.72 27.26
N ASN A 506 5.86 16.07 28.36
CA ASN A 506 5.25 16.14 29.68
C ASN A 506 4.56 14.82 30.07
N LYS A 507 3.21 14.80 30.09
CA LYS A 507 2.40 13.62 30.46
C LYS A 507 1.81 12.90 29.26
N ASP A 508 1.86 13.51 28.08
CA ASP A 508 1.19 13.02 26.89
C ASP A 508 2.14 12.11 26.10
N ASN A 509 1.61 11.01 25.57
CA ASN A 509 2.36 10.13 24.68
C ASN A 509 2.52 10.85 23.34
N PHE A 510 3.76 11.10 22.95
CA PHE A 510 4.10 11.90 21.78
C PHE A 510 4.48 11.01 20.58
N LEU A 511 5.18 9.90 20.85
CA LEU A 511 5.51 8.85 19.88
C LEU A 511 5.42 7.51 20.60
N THR A 512 4.88 6.49 19.94
CA THR A 512 5.03 5.08 20.35
C THR A 512 5.35 4.26 19.10
N LYS A 513 6.46 3.50 19.14
CA LYS A 513 6.92 2.65 18.03
C LYS A 513 7.24 1.27 18.57
N ALA A 514 6.71 0.22 17.93
CA ALA A 514 7.08 -1.15 18.25
C ALA A 514 8.58 -1.35 18.04
N ILE A 515 9.21 -2.14 18.90
CA ILE A 515 10.64 -2.43 18.88
C ILE A 515 10.88 -3.86 19.38
N THR A 516 11.64 -4.63 18.61
CA THR A 516 12.07 -5.97 19.00
C THR A 516 13.46 -5.89 19.63
N ILE A 517 13.65 -6.50 20.80
CA ILE A 517 14.96 -6.64 21.46
C ILE A 517 15.44 -8.07 21.27
N GLY A 518 16.57 -8.24 20.59
CA GLY A 518 17.19 -9.56 20.34
C GLY A 518 18.30 -9.91 21.33
N ALA A 519 18.99 -11.03 21.12
CA ALA A 519 20.11 -11.49 21.94
C ALA A 519 21.31 -10.50 21.95
N GLU A 520 22.12 -10.55 23.01
CA GLU A 520 23.30 -9.69 23.26
C GLU A 520 24.35 -9.77 22.13
N SER A 521 24.90 -8.62 21.71
CA SER A 521 25.94 -8.55 20.67
C SER A 521 27.35 -8.73 21.28
N SER A 522 28.10 -9.77 20.86
CA SER A 522 29.44 -10.06 21.39
C SER A 522 30.57 -9.57 20.47
N THR A 523 31.47 -8.73 20.99
CA THR A 523 32.84 -8.53 20.47
C THR A 523 33.86 -8.86 21.57
N GLU A 524 34.67 -9.92 21.38
CA GLU A 524 36.14 -9.97 21.61
C GLU A 524 36.71 -11.41 21.67
N THR A 525 37.98 -11.54 21.26
CA THR A 525 38.81 -12.76 21.05
C THR A 525 39.68 -13.06 22.30
N PRO A 526 40.10 -14.31 22.59
CA PRO A 526 40.52 -14.75 23.94
C PRO A 526 42.04 -14.91 24.17
N GLU A 527 42.46 -14.80 25.44
CA GLU A 527 43.78 -15.25 25.96
C GLU A 527 43.62 -16.13 27.23
N GLU A 528 44.58 -17.04 27.47
CA GLU A 528 44.47 -18.27 28.30
C GLU A 528 45.22 -18.25 29.67
N LYS A 529 44.56 -18.80 30.73
CA LYS A 529 45.03 -19.67 31.88
C LYS A 529 45.98 -19.14 33.01
N PRO A 530 46.17 -19.84 34.18
CA PRO A 530 45.47 -21.00 34.84
C PRO A 530 45.26 -20.92 36.40
N GLY A 531 44.53 -21.89 37.02
CA GLY A 531 44.63 -22.24 38.46
C GLY A 531 43.44 -23.00 39.12
N GLU A 532 43.66 -24.27 39.54
CA GLU A 532 42.79 -25.27 40.23
C GLU A 532 42.61 -25.07 41.78
N PRO A 533 41.93 -25.96 42.59
CA PRO A 533 40.59 -26.60 42.51
C PRO A 533 39.81 -26.60 43.88
N THR A 534 38.74 -27.42 43.98
CA THR A 534 37.94 -27.93 45.15
C THR A 534 36.65 -27.16 45.54
N ASP A 535 35.50 -27.74 45.94
CA ASP A 535 35.06 -29.11 46.23
C ASP A 535 33.53 -29.24 46.05
N ALA A 536 33.06 -30.48 45.87
CA ALA A 536 31.79 -30.90 45.26
C ALA A 536 30.46 -30.59 45.98
N LYS A 537 29.39 -30.42 45.18
CA LYS A 537 28.10 -31.12 45.34
C LYS A 537 27.15 -30.96 44.13
N SER A 538 26.95 -32.07 43.41
CA SER A 538 25.80 -32.40 42.55
C SER A 538 25.14 -31.26 41.75
N ASP A 539 25.60 -31.01 40.53
CA ASP A 539 24.89 -30.12 39.60
C ASP A 539 25.02 -30.66 38.16
N ASN A 540 23.98 -30.46 37.36
CA ASN A 540 24.02 -30.72 35.92
C ASN A 540 25.23 -30.01 35.30
N TYR A 541 25.96 -30.71 34.44
CA TYR A 541 27.12 -30.14 33.76
C TYR A 541 26.62 -29.40 32.51
N ASP A 542 26.39 -28.10 32.63
CA ASP A 542 26.03 -27.26 31.48
C ASP A 542 27.27 -27.02 30.62
N VAL A 543 27.28 -27.66 29.45
CA VAL A 543 28.30 -27.45 28.42
C VAL A 543 27.91 -26.23 27.60
N LYS A 544 28.73 -25.18 27.62
CA LYS A 544 28.51 -23.99 26.78
C LYS A 544 28.96 -24.27 25.35
N GLY A 545 28.01 -24.39 24.42
CA GLY A 545 28.27 -24.25 23.00
C GLY A 545 28.26 -22.76 22.64
N GLN A 546 29.38 -22.22 22.17
CA GLN A 546 29.48 -20.84 21.70
C GLN A 546 29.88 -20.85 20.23
N ILE A 547 29.17 -20.08 19.41
CA ILE A 547 29.57 -19.76 18.05
C ILE A 547 29.45 -18.24 17.88
N SER A 548 30.46 -17.64 17.27
CA SER A 548 30.47 -16.23 16.91
C SER A 548 30.61 -16.14 15.40
N PHE A 549 29.82 -15.27 14.78
CA PHE A 549 29.88 -15.03 13.34
C PHE A 549 30.50 -13.66 13.08
N THR A 550 31.41 -13.61 12.12
CA THR A 550 31.94 -12.36 11.55
C THR A 550 31.29 -12.13 10.19
N THR A 551 31.13 -10.87 9.79
CA THR A 551 30.67 -10.53 8.43
C THR A 551 31.76 -10.83 7.40
N GLU A 552 31.38 -11.44 6.28
CA GLU A 552 32.24 -11.65 5.11
C GLU A 552 31.63 -10.93 3.90
N ASP A 553 32.32 -9.93 3.37
CA ASP A 553 31.88 -9.08 2.25
C ASP A 553 32.68 -9.34 0.95
N GLY A 554 33.50 -10.39 0.93
CA GLY A 554 34.23 -10.84 -0.26
C GLY A 554 33.29 -11.27 -1.40
N PRO A 555 33.80 -11.36 -2.65
CA PRO A 555 33.00 -11.79 -3.80
C PRO A 555 32.41 -13.20 -3.58
N VAL A 556 31.19 -13.41 -4.06
CA VAL A 556 30.51 -14.72 -4.00
C VAL A 556 30.64 -15.41 -5.35
N SER A 557 31.04 -16.67 -5.34
CA SER A 557 31.09 -17.48 -6.56
C SER A 557 29.68 -17.76 -7.11
N PRO A 558 29.51 -17.79 -8.44
CA PRO A 558 28.23 -18.19 -9.02
C PRO A 558 27.93 -19.67 -8.74
N VAL A 559 26.69 -20.00 -8.39
CA VAL A 559 26.20 -21.37 -8.19
C VAL A 559 25.45 -21.88 -9.43
N ASP A 560 25.24 -23.19 -9.53
CA ASP A 560 24.31 -23.77 -10.53
C ASP A 560 22.86 -23.38 -10.18
N PRO A 561 22.11 -22.70 -11.07
CA PRO A 561 20.75 -22.25 -10.78
C PRO A 561 19.72 -23.37 -10.59
N GLU A 562 19.99 -24.60 -11.05
CA GLU A 562 19.13 -25.76 -10.76
C GLU A 562 19.66 -26.59 -9.58
N ASN A 563 20.97 -26.48 -9.26
CA ASN A 563 21.62 -27.16 -8.14
C ASN A 563 22.42 -26.16 -7.27
N PRO A 564 21.76 -25.32 -6.47
CA PRO A 564 22.39 -24.14 -5.89
C PRO A 564 23.42 -24.44 -4.79
N ASN A 565 23.49 -25.67 -4.29
CA ASN A 565 24.57 -26.12 -3.39
C ASN A 565 25.88 -26.49 -4.11
N THR A 566 25.96 -26.33 -5.45
CA THR A 566 27.14 -26.66 -6.25
C THR A 566 27.67 -25.42 -6.98
N ASP A 567 29.00 -25.27 -7.03
CA ASP A 567 29.67 -24.19 -7.75
C ASP A 567 29.40 -24.28 -9.26
N GLY A 568 28.97 -23.16 -9.85
CA GLY A 568 28.61 -23.09 -11.27
C GLY A 568 29.78 -22.81 -12.21
N ARG A 569 30.72 -21.92 -11.88
CA ARG A 569 31.80 -21.51 -12.83
C ARG A 569 31.30 -21.32 -14.29
N PRO A 570 30.31 -20.43 -14.50
CA PRO A 570 29.74 -20.18 -15.81
C PRO A 570 30.79 -19.60 -16.78
N ILE A 571 30.60 -19.83 -18.08
CA ILE A 571 31.40 -19.22 -19.15
C ILE A 571 30.49 -18.43 -20.10
N ASN A 572 31.02 -17.34 -20.66
CA ASN A 572 30.32 -16.55 -21.66
C ASN A 572 30.12 -17.36 -22.96
N PRO A 573 29.20 -16.96 -23.85
CA PRO A 573 28.96 -17.63 -25.12
C PRO A 573 30.20 -17.76 -26.02
N ASP A 574 31.15 -16.83 -25.93
CA ASP A 574 32.43 -16.85 -26.66
C ASP A 574 33.50 -17.76 -26.02
N GLY A 575 33.20 -18.35 -24.86
CA GLY A 575 34.10 -19.21 -24.09
C GLY A 575 35.01 -18.48 -23.11
N SER A 576 34.91 -17.15 -23.00
CA SER A 576 35.62 -16.38 -21.97
C SER A 576 35.00 -16.57 -20.58
N GLU A 577 35.78 -16.32 -19.53
CA GLU A 577 35.24 -16.25 -18.17
C GLU A 577 34.50 -14.92 -17.97
N PRO A 578 33.34 -14.94 -17.28
CA PRO A 578 32.60 -13.73 -16.98
C PRO A 578 33.33 -12.86 -15.96
N ASN A 579 33.05 -11.56 -15.96
CA ASN A 579 33.59 -10.66 -14.96
C ASN A 579 33.08 -11.04 -13.56
N SER A 580 33.98 -11.11 -12.58
CA SER A 580 33.60 -11.37 -11.18
C SER A 580 32.82 -10.21 -10.60
N GLY A 581 31.73 -10.50 -9.85
CA GLY A 581 30.99 -9.50 -9.08
C GLY A 581 31.89 -8.75 -8.09
N ALA A 582 31.57 -7.49 -7.82
CA ALA A 582 32.38 -6.60 -6.99
C ALA A 582 32.43 -6.99 -5.49
N GLY A 583 31.64 -7.98 -5.06
CA GLY A 583 31.44 -8.33 -3.65
C GLY A 583 30.53 -7.33 -2.93
N GLY A 584 30.59 -7.35 -1.60
CA GLY A 584 29.72 -6.59 -0.72
C GLY A 584 28.71 -7.44 0.04
N LEU A 585 28.10 -6.82 1.06
CA LEU A 585 27.05 -7.46 1.85
C LEU A 585 25.72 -7.60 1.08
N LEU A 586 25.51 -6.82 0.02
CA LEU A 586 24.43 -7.00 -0.93
C LEU A 586 25.02 -6.83 -2.33
N SER A 587 25.03 -7.89 -3.14
CA SER A 587 25.76 -7.93 -4.41
C SER A 587 24.99 -8.62 -5.52
N ILE A 588 25.24 -8.19 -6.76
CA ILE A 588 24.98 -9.00 -7.96
C ILE A 588 26.28 -9.77 -8.23
N ASP A 589 26.21 -11.09 -8.13
CA ASP A 589 27.39 -11.94 -8.20
C ASP A 589 27.68 -12.38 -9.64
N TYR A 590 26.61 -12.56 -10.43
CA TYR A 590 26.68 -13.04 -11.81
C TYR A 590 25.44 -12.65 -12.60
N ALA A 591 25.60 -12.42 -13.91
CA ALA A 591 24.52 -12.37 -14.88
C ALA A 591 24.99 -12.94 -16.23
N SER A 592 24.17 -13.80 -16.85
CA SER A 592 24.47 -14.40 -18.15
C SER A 592 24.54 -13.38 -19.28
N SER A 593 25.50 -13.57 -20.20
CA SER A 593 25.49 -12.94 -21.52
C SER A 593 24.62 -13.75 -22.48
N PHE A 594 23.78 -13.09 -23.28
CA PHE A 594 22.90 -13.78 -24.24
C PHE A 594 23.50 -13.77 -25.65
N ALA A 595 23.44 -14.91 -26.34
CA ALA A 595 23.88 -15.04 -27.72
C ALA A 595 22.83 -15.79 -28.56
N PHE A 596 22.63 -15.38 -29.81
CA PHE A 596 21.56 -15.88 -30.69
C PHE A 596 22.08 -16.59 -31.95
N ASP A 597 23.38 -16.93 -31.99
CA ASP A 597 24.08 -17.56 -33.12
C ASP A 597 24.00 -16.77 -34.45
N LYS A 598 24.71 -17.20 -35.50
CA LYS A 598 24.70 -16.53 -36.81
C LYS A 598 23.41 -16.84 -37.60
N GLN A 599 22.66 -15.80 -37.95
CA GLN A 599 21.38 -15.91 -38.66
C GLN A 599 21.46 -15.54 -40.14
N LYS A 600 20.61 -16.17 -40.96
CA LYS A 600 20.37 -15.74 -42.33
C LYS A 600 19.43 -14.53 -42.32
N ILE A 601 19.69 -13.56 -43.20
CA ILE A 601 18.79 -12.44 -43.41
C ILE A 601 17.47 -12.97 -43.99
N ASP A 602 16.37 -12.59 -43.35
CA ASP A 602 15.00 -12.91 -43.76
C ASP A 602 14.19 -11.60 -43.80
N ASN A 603 13.22 -11.52 -44.70
CA ASN A 603 12.34 -10.35 -44.83
C ASN A 603 10.99 -10.54 -44.11
N LYS A 604 10.86 -11.58 -43.30
CA LYS A 604 9.72 -11.85 -42.42
C LYS A 604 10.12 -11.67 -40.96
N LEU A 605 9.11 -11.60 -40.10
CA LEU A 605 9.31 -11.71 -38.66
C LEU A 605 10.07 -13.01 -38.36
N LYS A 606 11.13 -12.92 -37.54
CA LYS A 606 11.82 -14.09 -37.00
C LYS A 606 12.07 -13.92 -35.53
N THR A 607 11.93 -15.03 -34.81
CA THR A 607 12.19 -15.10 -33.37
C THR A 607 13.27 -16.15 -33.14
N TYR A 608 14.29 -15.77 -32.37
CA TYR A 608 15.49 -16.57 -32.13
C TYR A 608 15.65 -16.82 -30.63
N GLY A 609 15.86 -18.07 -30.25
CA GLY A 609 16.20 -18.44 -28.88
C GLY A 609 17.67 -18.20 -28.57
N ALA A 610 17.96 -17.67 -27.39
CA ALA A 610 19.33 -17.57 -26.92
C ALA A 610 19.93 -18.95 -26.65
N LEU A 611 21.24 -19.07 -26.84
CA LEU A 611 22.02 -20.24 -26.42
C LEU A 611 21.91 -20.44 -24.90
N GLY A 612 21.97 -21.71 -24.48
CA GLY A 612 21.93 -22.06 -23.06
C GLY A 612 23.22 -21.69 -22.32
N GLN A 613 23.11 -21.46 -21.02
CA GLN A 613 24.25 -21.16 -20.17
C GLN A 613 25.16 -22.38 -20.06
N ARG A 614 26.46 -22.16 -20.32
CA ARG A 614 27.51 -23.18 -20.25
C ARG A 614 28.36 -23.03 -18.99
N PHE A 615 28.95 -24.13 -18.56
CA PHE A 615 29.76 -24.25 -17.36
C PHE A 615 31.15 -24.76 -17.76
N LYS A 616 32.23 -24.29 -17.12
CA LYS A 616 33.61 -24.68 -17.50
C LYS A 616 33.88 -26.17 -17.28
N ASP A 617 33.30 -26.69 -16.20
CA ASP A 617 33.59 -28.02 -15.67
C ASP A 617 32.44 -29.02 -15.96
N SER A 618 31.46 -28.66 -16.80
CA SER A 618 30.29 -29.50 -17.14
C SER A 618 29.79 -29.24 -18.57
N ASP A 619 29.36 -30.32 -19.24
CA ASP A 619 28.66 -30.24 -20.54
C ASP A 619 27.15 -30.00 -20.38
N GLU A 620 26.63 -30.01 -19.15
CA GLU A 620 25.24 -29.70 -18.89
C GLU A 620 24.96 -28.21 -19.12
N LEU A 621 23.81 -27.94 -19.74
CA LEU A 621 23.32 -26.58 -19.94
C LEU A 621 22.31 -26.22 -18.86
N ARG A 622 22.19 -24.92 -18.58
CA ARG A 622 21.11 -24.33 -17.78
C ARG A 622 20.47 -23.18 -18.52
N GLY A 623 19.29 -22.77 -18.04
CA GLY A 623 18.73 -21.48 -18.42
C GLY A 623 19.72 -20.36 -18.11
N ASN A 624 19.73 -19.32 -18.95
CA ASN A 624 20.48 -18.11 -18.63
C ASN A 624 19.96 -17.53 -17.30
N TYR A 625 20.82 -16.95 -16.46
CA TYR A 625 20.41 -16.57 -15.09
C TYR A 625 21.15 -15.34 -14.55
N VAL A 626 20.61 -14.80 -13.46
CA VAL A 626 21.25 -13.78 -12.63
C VAL A 626 21.31 -14.27 -11.18
N GLN A 627 22.37 -13.90 -10.46
CA GLN A 627 22.58 -14.24 -9.06
C GLN A 627 22.74 -12.99 -8.20
N VAL A 628 22.02 -12.95 -7.08
CA VAL A 628 22.10 -11.92 -6.05
C VAL A 628 22.40 -12.56 -4.72
N THR A 629 23.27 -11.95 -3.91
CA THR A 629 23.53 -12.39 -2.53
C THR A 629 23.31 -11.26 -1.54
N ASP A 630 22.53 -11.54 -0.49
CA ASP A 630 22.37 -10.66 0.67
C ASP A 630 22.90 -11.31 1.96
N ARG A 631 24.06 -10.83 2.41
CA ARG A 631 24.76 -11.21 3.64
C ARG A 631 24.70 -10.10 4.71
N ARG A 632 23.83 -9.10 4.57
CA ARG A 632 23.72 -7.99 5.55
C ARG A 632 23.22 -8.43 6.92
N GLY A 633 22.49 -9.55 7.00
CA GLY A 633 21.86 -10.03 8.23
C GLY A 633 20.75 -9.11 8.77
N THR A 634 20.37 -8.05 8.04
CA THR A 634 19.32 -7.10 8.42
C THR A 634 17.93 -7.49 7.94
N ASN A 635 17.84 -8.35 6.92
CA ASN A 635 16.61 -8.69 6.19
C ASN A 635 15.84 -7.45 5.73
N ALA A 636 16.55 -6.38 5.34
CA ALA A 636 15.94 -5.11 4.94
C ALA A 636 15.22 -5.17 3.57
N GLY A 637 15.41 -6.26 2.82
CA GLY A 637 14.92 -6.37 1.44
C GLY A 637 15.81 -5.66 0.43
N TRP A 638 15.57 -5.91 -0.85
CA TRP A 638 16.31 -5.36 -1.98
C TRP A 638 15.49 -5.53 -3.28
N VAL A 639 15.80 -4.71 -4.28
CA VAL A 639 15.14 -4.74 -5.60
C VAL A 639 16.21 -4.88 -6.67
N LEU A 640 16.08 -5.90 -7.52
CA LEU A 640 16.89 -6.11 -8.71
C LEU A 640 16.10 -5.70 -9.94
N SER A 641 16.66 -4.79 -10.72
CA SER A 641 16.13 -4.36 -12.02
C SER A 641 17.14 -4.58 -13.14
N ILE A 642 16.66 -4.63 -14.38
CA ILE A 642 17.44 -4.75 -15.60
C ILE A 642 17.05 -3.61 -16.56
N VAL A 643 18.03 -3.07 -17.27
CA VAL A 643 17.86 -2.10 -18.36
C VAL A 643 18.51 -2.68 -19.60
N GLN A 644 17.79 -2.75 -20.72
CA GLN A 644 18.44 -2.81 -22.02
C GLN A 644 18.87 -1.40 -22.36
N ASN A 645 20.17 -1.08 -22.40
CA ASN A 645 20.61 0.31 -22.47
C ASN A 645 20.23 0.99 -23.79
N GLU A 646 20.41 0.27 -24.90
CA GLU A 646 20.16 0.78 -26.26
C GLU A 646 19.59 -0.34 -27.14
N GLN A 647 19.07 0.02 -28.32
CA GLN A 647 18.65 -0.99 -29.29
C GLN A 647 19.88 -1.75 -29.84
N PHE A 648 19.69 -2.98 -30.30
CA PHE A 648 20.72 -3.77 -30.98
C PHE A 648 21.29 -2.98 -32.16
N THR A 649 22.57 -2.64 -32.05
CA THR A 649 23.25 -1.72 -32.96
C THR A 649 24.53 -2.36 -33.50
N SER A 650 24.78 -2.17 -34.78
CA SER A 650 26.01 -2.63 -35.42
C SER A 650 27.17 -1.65 -35.19
N LYS A 651 28.40 -2.10 -35.47
CA LYS A 651 29.59 -1.25 -35.39
C LYS A 651 29.49 0.05 -36.21
N ASP A 652 28.74 0.03 -37.31
CA ASP A 652 28.48 1.19 -38.18
C ASP A 652 27.24 2.00 -37.76
N LYS A 653 26.70 1.76 -36.56
CA LYS A 653 25.53 2.43 -35.96
C LYS A 653 24.21 2.22 -36.68
N ALA A 654 24.08 1.17 -37.50
CA ALA A 654 22.75 0.74 -37.96
C ALA A 654 22.08 -0.06 -36.84
N GLU A 655 20.82 0.27 -36.54
CA GLU A 655 19.99 -0.39 -35.53
C GLU A 655 19.11 -1.47 -36.15
N LEU A 656 18.81 -2.53 -35.38
CA LEU A 656 17.70 -3.44 -35.65
C LEU A 656 16.39 -2.79 -35.18
N THR A 657 15.91 -1.81 -35.94
CA THR A 657 14.71 -1.04 -35.56
C THR A 657 13.50 -1.97 -35.37
N GLY A 658 12.89 -1.89 -34.18
CA GLY A 658 11.74 -2.69 -33.79
C GLY A 658 12.08 -4.10 -33.29
N ALA A 659 13.37 -4.47 -33.18
CA ALA A 659 13.76 -5.70 -32.51
C ALA A 659 13.41 -5.66 -31.03
N LYS A 660 12.99 -6.81 -30.50
CA LYS A 660 12.49 -6.96 -29.12
C LYS A 660 13.18 -8.12 -28.43
N LEU A 661 13.69 -7.87 -27.23
CA LEU A 661 14.31 -8.88 -26.38
C LEU A 661 13.34 -9.27 -25.26
N PHE A 662 13.10 -10.56 -25.09
CA PHE A 662 12.19 -11.09 -24.08
C PHE A 662 12.91 -12.02 -23.11
N LEU A 663 12.54 -11.92 -21.83
CA LEU A 663 12.93 -12.85 -20.76
C LEU A 663 11.67 -13.58 -20.29
N GLY A 664 11.74 -14.88 -20.03
CA GLY A 664 10.55 -15.64 -19.66
C GLY A 664 10.85 -16.88 -18.85
N ASN A 665 9.78 -17.54 -18.40
CA ASN A 665 9.82 -18.77 -17.62
C ASN A 665 10.79 -18.66 -16.44
N GLY A 666 10.64 -17.57 -15.66
CA GLY A 666 11.48 -17.31 -14.51
C GLY A 666 11.40 -18.45 -13.50
N TYR A 667 12.55 -18.89 -13.02
CA TYR A 667 12.66 -19.91 -11.99
C TYR A 667 13.65 -19.46 -10.92
N LEU A 668 13.17 -19.46 -9.68
CA LEU A 668 13.90 -18.94 -8.53
C LEU A 668 14.43 -20.10 -7.69
N ASN A 669 15.71 -20.05 -7.33
CA ASN A 669 16.35 -21.11 -6.55
C ASN A 669 17.41 -20.55 -5.58
N SER A 670 17.73 -21.30 -4.53
CA SER A 670 18.69 -20.86 -3.50
C SER A 670 19.27 -22.03 -2.71
N PRO A 671 20.54 -21.93 -2.22
CA PRO A 671 21.07 -22.87 -1.25
C PRO A 671 20.20 -22.95 0.02
N ASN A 672 19.53 -21.84 0.38
CA ASN A 672 18.69 -21.75 1.56
C ASN A 672 17.46 -22.66 1.47
N MET A 673 16.94 -22.91 0.26
CA MET A 673 15.78 -23.78 0.04
C MET A 673 16.07 -25.25 0.38
N LEU A 674 17.36 -25.62 0.49
CA LEU A 674 17.81 -26.97 0.79
C LEU A 674 18.10 -27.18 2.28
N GLN A 675 17.97 -26.14 3.11
CA GLN A 675 18.25 -26.18 4.55
C GLN A 675 17.00 -26.58 5.35
N GLU A 676 17.20 -27.31 6.45
CA GLU A 676 16.13 -27.66 7.38
C GLU A 676 15.59 -26.40 8.08
N GLY A 677 14.26 -26.23 8.11
CA GLY A 677 13.61 -25.04 8.68
C GLY A 677 13.43 -23.86 7.70
N PHE A 678 13.73 -24.05 6.41
CA PHE A 678 13.44 -23.06 5.37
C PHE A 678 11.93 -22.72 5.30
N SER A 679 11.62 -21.44 5.06
CA SER A 679 10.26 -20.95 4.87
C SER A 679 10.15 -20.21 3.53
N GLU A 680 9.18 -20.61 2.69
CA GLU A 680 8.88 -19.94 1.42
C GLU A 680 8.56 -18.45 1.58
N LYS A 681 8.08 -18.02 2.76
CA LYS A 681 7.83 -16.60 3.08
C LYS A 681 9.09 -15.74 3.04
N THR A 682 10.28 -16.34 3.10
CA THR A 682 11.58 -15.66 3.04
C THR A 682 12.15 -15.55 1.61
N MET A 683 11.47 -16.13 0.62
CA MET A 683 11.89 -16.03 -0.78
C MET A 683 11.69 -14.61 -1.32
N PRO A 684 12.62 -14.10 -2.16
CA PRO A 684 12.31 -12.98 -3.03
C PRO A 684 11.31 -13.43 -4.10
N ALA A 685 10.47 -12.52 -4.55
CA ALA A 685 9.59 -12.72 -5.69
C ALA A 685 10.31 -12.32 -7.00
N HIS A 686 10.05 -13.02 -8.11
CA HIS A 686 10.46 -12.57 -9.44
C HIS A 686 9.25 -12.13 -10.27
N LEU A 687 9.50 -11.23 -11.22
CA LEU A 687 8.46 -10.64 -12.09
C LEU A 687 8.56 -11.16 -13.54
N VAL A 688 9.28 -12.25 -13.74
CA VAL A 688 9.52 -12.86 -15.05
C VAL A 688 8.51 -13.98 -15.29
N SER A 689 7.46 -13.66 -16.04
CA SER A 689 6.30 -14.51 -16.30
C SER A 689 6.59 -15.65 -17.28
N ALA A 690 5.65 -16.60 -17.38
CA ALA A 690 5.72 -17.67 -18.37
C ALA A 690 5.75 -17.10 -19.79
N LEU A 691 6.57 -17.70 -20.65
CA LEU A 691 6.77 -17.30 -22.03
C LEU A 691 6.54 -18.51 -22.93
N THR A 692 5.77 -18.29 -24.00
CA THR A 692 5.55 -19.28 -25.05
C THR A 692 5.74 -18.65 -26.43
N VAL A 693 6.01 -19.50 -27.42
CA VAL A 693 6.09 -19.08 -28.82
C VAL A 693 5.00 -19.80 -29.60
N LYS A 694 4.20 -19.04 -30.34
CA LYS A 694 3.15 -19.56 -31.21
C LYS A 694 3.20 -18.83 -32.54
N ASP A 695 3.27 -19.56 -33.63
CA ASP A 695 3.30 -19.01 -34.99
C ASP A 695 4.38 -17.90 -35.18
N GLU A 696 5.61 -18.16 -34.70
CA GLU A 696 6.75 -17.22 -34.69
C GLU A 696 6.58 -15.94 -33.82
N MET A 697 5.44 -15.78 -33.15
CA MET A 697 5.14 -14.69 -32.21
C MET A 697 5.44 -15.11 -30.78
N VAL A 698 6.01 -14.20 -29.99
CA VAL A 698 6.20 -14.36 -28.55
C VAL A 698 4.92 -13.99 -27.82
N GLN A 699 4.48 -14.84 -26.89
CA GLN A 699 3.34 -14.58 -26.01
C GLN A 699 3.77 -14.70 -24.55
N GLY A 700 3.42 -13.71 -23.74
CA GLY A 700 3.86 -13.62 -22.35
C GLY A 700 5.33 -13.19 -22.22
N GLY A 701 5.96 -13.59 -21.12
CA GLY A 701 7.29 -13.13 -20.73
C GLY A 701 7.37 -11.63 -20.48
N LEU A 702 8.60 -11.15 -20.34
CA LEU A 702 8.97 -9.78 -20.05
C LEU A 702 9.75 -9.20 -21.23
N GLU A 703 9.15 -8.25 -21.94
CA GLU A 703 9.83 -7.47 -22.99
C GLU A 703 10.76 -6.43 -22.35
N LEU A 704 12.02 -6.39 -22.78
CA LEU A 704 12.95 -5.33 -22.42
C LEU A 704 12.83 -4.20 -23.44
N ILE A 705 12.43 -3.02 -22.95
CA ILE A 705 12.33 -1.81 -23.76
C ILE A 705 13.67 -1.05 -23.63
N PRO A 706 14.37 -0.74 -24.74
CA PRO A 706 15.61 0.04 -24.70
C PRO A 706 15.48 1.35 -23.91
N GLY A 707 16.42 1.61 -23.01
CA GLY A 707 16.47 2.77 -22.12
C GLY A 707 15.58 2.67 -20.87
N GLN A 708 14.66 1.70 -20.81
CA GLN A 708 13.72 1.55 -19.70
C GLN A 708 14.24 0.58 -18.64
N SER A 709 14.11 0.97 -17.37
CA SER A 709 14.44 0.13 -16.22
C SER A 709 13.23 -0.73 -15.84
N THR A 710 13.45 -2.04 -15.75
CA THR A 710 12.40 -3.02 -15.46
C THR A 710 12.80 -3.85 -14.24
N VAL A 711 11.94 -3.93 -13.24
CA VAL A 711 12.18 -4.77 -12.05
C VAL A 711 11.99 -6.24 -12.42
N ILE A 712 12.92 -7.10 -12.02
CA ILE A 712 12.87 -8.55 -12.31
C ILE A 712 12.85 -9.43 -11.07
N MET A 713 13.32 -8.93 -9.92
CA MET A 713 13.29 -9.65 -8.65
C MET A 713 13.22 -8.67 -7.47
N THR A 714 12.38 -8.97 -6.47
CA THR A 714 12.14 -8.13 -5.29
C THR A 714 12.15 -8.97 -4.02
N ALA A 715 12.93 -8.54 -3.03
CA ALA A 715 12.88 -9.02 -1.67
C ALA A 715 12.29 -7.92 -0.78
N ASN A 716 11.16 -8.18 -0.12
CA ASN A 716 10.66 -7.29 0.92
C ASN A 716 11.43 -7.46 2.23
N LYS A 717 11.10 -6.67 3.24
CA LYS A 717 11.63 -6.89 4.59
C LYS A 717 11.30 -8.31 5.06
N GLY A 718 12.30 -9.03 5.56
CA GLY A 718 12.17 -10.44 5.93
C GLY A 718 12.48 -11.45 4.81
N GLN A 719 12.70 -10.98 3.57
CA GLN A 719 12.92 -11.81 2.39
C GLN A 719 14.31 -11.61 1.78
N GLY A 720 14.72 -12.54 0.93
CA GLY A 720 15.87 -12.38 0.04
C GLY A 720 17.24 -12.44 0.70
N MET A 721 17.34 -12.87 1.97
CA MET A 721 18.62 -13.13 2.62
C MET A 721 19.31 -14.35 2.01
N GLY A 722 20.64 -14.34 1.93
CA GLY A 722 21.46 -15.38 1.31
C GLY A 722 21.56 -15.23 -0.20
N THR A 723 22.05 -16.28 -0.86
CA THR A 723 22.25 -16.32 -2.32
C THR A 723 20.98 -16.78 -3.03
N TRP A 724 20.55 -16.05 -4.05
CA TRP A 724 19.37 -16.34 -4.87
C TRP A 724 19.72 -16.28 -6.35
N THR A 725 19.28 -17.28 -7.10
CA THR A 725 19.37 -17.31 -8.56
C THR A 725 17.99 -17.15 -9.17
N LEU A 726 17.90 -16.34 -10.23
CA LEU A 726 16.74 -16.25 -11.11
C LEU A 726 17.16 -16.71 -12.51
N ALA A 727 16.77 -17.92 -12.88
CA ALA A 727 16.99 -18.50 -14.20
C ALA A 727 15.81 -18.25 -15.16
N TYR A 728 16.13 -18.13 -16.44
CA TYR A 728 15.18 -18.03 -17.54
C TYR A 728 15.06 -19.41 -18.20
N GLY A 729 14.10 -20.21 -17.73
CA GLY A 729 13.90 -21.60 -18.14
C GLY A 729 14.57 -22.64 -17.23
N GLN A 730 14.10 -23.88 -17.34
CA GLN A 730 14.58 -25.04 -16.57
C GLN A 730 14.80 -26.25 -17.47
N SER A 731 15.80 -27.07 -17.13
CA SER A 731 16.18 -28.25 -17.92
C SER A 731 15.03 -29.25 -18.05
N LYS A 732 14.24 -29.42 -16.97
CA LYS A 732 13.05 -30.30 -16.95
C LYS A 732 11.98 -29.90 -17.96
N ASP A 733 11.88 -28.60 -18.29
CA ASP A 733 10.87 -28.05 -19.20
C ASP A 733 11.41 -27.90 -20.64
N GLY A 734 12.72 -28.14 -20.83
CA GLY A 734 13.38 -28.13 -22.14
C GLY A 734 13.47 -26.74 -22.78
N ASN A 735 13.39 -25.67 -21.99
CA ASN A 735 13.33 -24.26 -22.43
C ASN A 735 14.57 -23.44 -21.99
N ILE A 736 15.73 -24.08 -21.89
CA ILE A 736 17.00 -23.51 -21.36
C ILE A 736 17.94 -22.91 -22.42
N GLY A 737 17.70 -23.18 -23.70
CA GLY A 737 18.58 -22.88 -24.82
C GLY A 737 19.40 -24.10 -25.27
N LEU A 738 19.94 -24.03 -26.49
CA LEU A 738 20.79 -25.07 -27.06
C LEU A 738 22.27 -24.70 -26.92
N ALA A 739 23.18 -25.69 -27.02
CA ALA A 739 24.61 -25.42 -27.09
C ALA A 739 25.01 -24.73 -28.41
N LYS A 740 24.25 -25.01 -29.48
CA LYS A 740 24.37 -24.42 -30.82
C LYS A 740 23.00 -24.41 -31.48
N GLY A 741 22.75 -23.44 -32.35
CA GLY A 741 21.41 -23.22 -32.90
C GLY A 741 20.49 -22.50 -31.91
N ASN A 742 19.42 -21.92 -32.44
CA ASN A 742 18.68 -20.83 -31.80
C ASN A 742 17.17 -21.05 -31.88
N ASP A 743 16.74 -22.30 -31.68
CA ASP A 743 15.33 -22.67 -31.69
C ASP A 743 14.56 -21.92 -30.59
N PRO A 744 13.61 -21.05 -30.94
CA PRO A 744 12.85 -20.27 -29.97
C PRO A 744 11.94 -21.13 -29.09
N MET A 745 11.62 -22.37 -29.48
CA MET A 745 10.84 -23.31 -28.65
C MET A 745 11.69 -23.97 -27.56
N LYS A 746 13.01 -23.80 -27.62
CA LYS A 746 13.98 -24.41 -26.69
C LYS A 746 14.60 -23.42 -25.73
N SER A 747 14.23 -22.13 -25.78
CA SER A 747 14.83 -21.08 -24.97
C SER A 747 13.77 -20.20 -24.34
N SER A 748 14.08 -19.60 -23.20
CA SER A 748 13.23 -18.62 -22.51
C SER A 748 13.79 -17.20 -22.57
N VAL A 749 14.89 -17.00 -23.29
CA VAL A 749 15.40 -15.68 -23.67
C VAL A 749 15.31 -15.57 -25.18
N LEU A 750 14.46 -14.68 -25.68
CA LEU A 750 14.12 -14.61 -27.10
C LEU A 750 14.42 -13.25 -27.70
N LEU A 751 14.97 -13.23 -28.91
CA LEU A 751 15.12 -12.03 -29.73
C LEU A 751 14.19 -12.12 -30.93
N SER A 752 13.21 -11.23 -30.99
CA SER A 752 12.32 -11.09 -32.15
C SER A 752 12.79 -9.95 -33.05
N ILE A 753 12.93 -10.22 -34.33
CA ILE A 753 13.34 -9.26 -35.36
C ILE A 753 12.19 -9.11 -36.37
N PRO A 754 11.51 -7.95 -36.43
CA PRO A 754 10.43 -7.73 -37.37
C PRO A 754 10.95 -7.59 -38.80
N SER A 755 10.09 -7.84 -39.78
CA SER A 755 10.40 -7.64 -41.19
C SER A 755 10.85 -6.22 -41.54
N SER A 756 10.40 -5.23 -40.76
CA SER A 756 10.77 -3.81 -40.91
C SER A 756 12.21 -3.50 -40.49
N ALA A 757 12.90 -4.38 -39.76
CA ALA A 757 14.25 -4.12 -39.24
C ALA A 757 15.34 -4.09 -40.34
N ASN A 758 15.07 -4.68 -41.51
CA ASN A 758 15.96 -4.71 -42.68
C ASN A 758 17.46 -4.96 -42.35
N PRO A 759 17.79 -6.11 -41.72
CA PRO A 759 19.12 -6.37 -41.20
C PRO A 759 20.17 -6.51 -42.32
N LYS A 760 21.37 -5.99 -42.06
CA LYS A 760 22.59 -6.15 -42.90
C LYS A 760 23.46 -7.31 -42.41
N GLU A 761 24.32 -7.84 -43.28
CA GLU A 761 25.31 -8.87 -42.93
C GLU A 761 26.44 -8.29 -42.05
N THR A 762 26.16 -8.12 -40.76
CA THR A 762 27.08 -7.61 -39.73
C THR A 762 26.63 -8.10 -38.34
N SER A 763 27.43 -7.88 -37.30
CA SER A 763 27.01 -8.13 -35.92
C SER A 763 26.21 -6.94 -35.38
N TYR A 764 25.22 -7.24 -34.54
CA TYR A 764 24.47 -6.25 -33.78
C TYR A 764 24.55 -6.63 -32.30
N GLU A 765 24.79 -5.65 -31.46
CA GLU A 765 24.99 -5.84 -30.03
C GLU A 765 24.15 -4.82 -29.25
N SER A 766 23.76 -5.20 -28.04
CA SER A 766 23.13 -4.34 -27.06
C SER A 766 23.71 -4.68 -25.69
N THR A 767 23.78 -3.68 -24.80
CA THR A 767 24.26 -3.89 -23.43
C THR A 767 23.08 -3.94 -22.47
N LEU A 768 23.17 -4.85 -21.49
CA LEU A 768 22.21 -4.95 -20.39
C LEU A 768 22.88 -4.47 -19.11
N THR A 769 22.15 -3.72 -18.28
CA THR A 769 22.63 -3.28 -16.98
C THR A 769 21.67 -3.71 -15.89
N TYR A 770 22.16 -4.50 -14.96
CA TYR A 770 21.43 -4.87 -13.76
C TYR A 770 21.71 -3.86 -12.65
N LYS A 771 20.67 -3.43 -11.94
CA LYS A 771 20.76 -2.49 -10.82
C LYS A 771 20.14 -3.11 -9.58
N LEU A 772 20.88 -3.08 -8.49
CA LEU A 772 20.46 -3.56 -7.19
C LEU A 772 20.30 -2.37 -6.24
N SER A 773 19.10 -2.18 -5.70
CA SER A 773 18.79 -1.11 -4.75
C SER A 773 18.20 -1.66 -3.46
N MET A 774 18.30 -0.89 -2.37
CA MET A 774 17.57 -1.19 -1.14
C MET A 774 16.12 -0.74 -1.30
N VAL A 775 15.20 -1.38 -0.55
CA VAL A 775 13.84 -0.86 -0.40
C VAL A 775 13.95 0.47 0.37
N PRO A 776 13.44 1.61 -0.14
CA PRO A 776 13.43 2.85 0.62
C PRO A 776 12.76 2.59 1.97
N ALA A 777 13.45 2.92 3.06
CA ALA A 777 12.79 2.91 4.36
C ALA A 777 11.70 3.98 4.33
N PRO A 778 10.48 3.67 4.82
CA PRO A 778 9.41 4.65 4.94
C PRO A 778 9.82 5.85 5.79
#